data_AF-A0A6A8EN21-F1
#
_entry.id   AF-A0A6A8EN21-F1
#
_cell.length_a   1.000
_cell.length_b   1.000
_cell.length_c   1.000
_cell.angle_alpha   90.00
_cell.angle_beta   90.00
_cell.angle_gamma   90.00
#
_symmetry.space_group_name_H-M   'P 1'
#
loop_
_entity.id
_entity.type
_entity.pdbx_description
1 polymer ?
#
loop_
_entity_poly.entity_id
_entity_poly.type
_entity_poly.pdbx_seq_one_letter_code
_entity_poly.pdbx_strand_id
1 'polypeptide(L)'
;QQLQWLTRRDELAQQQQQAATRQQQARQALADAAPALAKLELAQPAAQLRPLWERQQEQTAGLAQTRQRISEVNARLLASTALRARIRQGALRAQQQRQAELADLAQWLAAHERFRLWGQEIAGWRAQFSQLTRDKQQLTAQSTRLAALRQKLATLPASPLTLSADDVAAAIEQQTQSRPLRQRLLSLHEQHQLLRKRLRQNAESVQQAQAEQVKLNATLTLRREQYKDKNQHYLDLKALCQREETIKDLESYRDRLEAGKPCPLCGACEHPAIEQYASLTLTDNQRRRDALEKEVAALKEEGLLILGQVKALTQQLQRDTEAAGRLAEEEQALTKAWQETCASLHITRDIAQEINDWMQEQERYEQQLYQLSQRLMLQSQLNDQQALERQAEQQLAATRQGLESALQALALSLPAEGTEAAWLHARESEFAQWQAQQTQHDAIQQQIAALRPLLETLPTSDETEVEAESAIPDNWREIHEECLSLHSQLVSQQQQETQEKARLDQSQAQFTSALAASRFSDREAFLAALLDDETAQRLTQLKQTLEQQLQQAAALCEQATRQHEAHLALRPQGVDADVPTLQTQLHALAQRLRDNTTRQGEIRQQLRQDAESRQQQQALGQQIAEAAQLADDWGYLNSLIGSSTGDRFRKFAQGLTLDNLVWLANQQLNRLHGRYLLQRKASEALELEVVDTWQADAVRDTRTLSGGESFLVSLALALALSDLVSHKTRIDSLFLDEGFGTLDSETLDTALDALDALNASGKIIGVISHVEAMKDRIPVQIKVKKINGLGYSRLDKAFAVE
;
A
#
# COMPACT_ATOMS: atom_id res chain seq x y z
N GLN A 1 -6.78 86.83 74.48
CA GLN A 1 -7.04 88.26 74.76
C GLN A 1 -7.29 88.52 76.24
N GLN A 2 -8.25 87.87 76.91
CA GLN A 2 -8.43 88.07 78.36
C GLN A 2 -7.27 87.53 79.22
N LEU A 3 -6.70 86.37 78.88
CA LEU A 3 -5.47 85.86 79.52
C LEU A 3 -4.22 86.74 79.26
N GLN A 4 -4.26 87.59 78.24
CA GLN A 4 -3.13 88.46 77.89
C GLN A 4 -3.12 89.78 78.68
N TRP A 5 -4.20 90.16 79.39
CA TRP A 5 -4.25 91.44 80.14
C TRP A 5 -3.61 91.34 81.53
N LEU A 6 -3.83 90.23 82.23
CA LEU A 6 -3.32 90.03 83.60
C LEU A 6 -1.80 89.85 83.65
N THR A 7 -1.22 89.16 82.67
CA THR A 7 0.24 89.00 82.52
C THR A 7 0.93 90.32 82.12
N ARG A 8 0.21 91.21 81.43
CA ARG A 8 0.74 92.44 80.84
C ARG A 8 0.92 93.58 81.84
N ARG A 9 0.13 93.62 82.93
CA ARG A 9 0.26 94.64 83.97
C ARG A 9 1.62 94.60 84.66
N ASP A 10 2.06 93.40 85.03
CA ASP A 10 3.26 93.20 85.83
C ASP A 10 4.54 93.33 84.97
N GLU A 11 4.45 93.05 83.66
CA GLU A 11 5.52 93.31 82.67
C GLU A 11 5.76 94.81 82.41
N LEU A 12 4.69 95.62 82.38
CA LEU A 12 4.78 97.04 81.98
C LEU A 12 5.49 97.93 83.01
N ALA A 13 5.43 97.58 84.31
CA ALA A 13 6.11 98.33 85.37
C ALA A 13 7.64 98.22 85.28
N GLN A 14 8.16 97.04 84.91
CA GLN A 14 9.60 96.77 84.80
C GLN A 14 10.20 97.35 83.51
N GLN A 15 9.37 97.51 82.47
CA GLN A 15 9.74 98.05 81.16
C GLN A 15 10.01 99.57 81.19
N GLN A 16 9.33 100.33 82.05
CA GLN A 16 9.53 101.78 82.16
C GLN A 16 10.97 102.14 82.58
N GLN A 17 11.50 101.45 83.57
CA GLN A 17 12.79 101.79 84.18
C GLN A 17 13.99 101.40 83.29
N GLN A 18 13.85 100.38 82.45
CA GLN A 18 14.89 99.95 81.50
C GLN A 18 14.90 100.78 80.20
N ALA A 19 13.78 101.41 79.84
CA ALA A 19 13.67 102.19 78.61
C ALA A 19 14.48 103.50 78.67
N ALA A 20 14.54 104.15 79.84
CA ALA A 20 15.26 105.42 80.03
C ALA A 20 16.78 105.29 79.79
N THR A 21 17.42 104.24 80.29
CA THR A 21 18.87 104.02 80.16
C THR A 21 19.28 103.65 78.74
N ARG A 22 18.41 102.96 78.00
CA ARG A 22 18.66 102.56 76.60
C ARG A 22 18.63 103.74 75.62
N GLN A 23 17.88 104.80 75.92
CA GLN A 23 17.79 105.97 75.04
C GLN A 23 19.12 106.71 74.91
N GLN A 24 19.89 106.76 75.98
CA GLN A 24 21.16 107.50 76.02
C GLN A 24 22.27 106.75 75.26
N GLN A 25 22.29 105.41 75.32
CA GLN A 25 23.26 104.58 74.61
C GLN A 25 22.99 104.52 73.09
N ALA A 26 21.73 104.50 72.68
CA ALA A 26 21.36 104.49 71.25
C ALA A 26 21.79 105.77 70.51
N ARG A 27 21.88 106.92 71.20
CA ARG A 27 22.36 108.20 70.61
C ARG A 27 23.82 108.17 70.18
N GLN A 28 24.70 107.50 70.93
CA GLN A 28 26.12 107.41 70.60
C GLN A 28 26.39 106.43 69.46
N ALA A 29 25.72 105.27 69.46
CA ALA A 29 25.93 104.23 68.45
C ALA A 29 25.55 104.67 67.01
N LEU A 30 24.61 105.61 66.85
CA LEU A 30 24.22 106.15 65.56
C LEU A 30 25.27 107.12 64.97
N ALA A 31 26.03 107.82 65.82
CA ALA A 31 27.09 108.73 65.39
C ALA A 31 28.31 107.98 64.85
N ASP A 32 28.69 106.87 65.48
CA ASP A 32 29.85 106.06 65.08
C ASP A 32 29.64 105.29 63.76
N ALA A 33 28.39 105.06 63.35
CA ALA A 33 28.04 104.32 62.13
C ALA A 33 28.00 105.18 60.84
N ALA A 34 28.16 106.50 60.94
CA ALA A 34 28.02 107.44 59.82
C ALA A 34 28.80 107.10 58.52
N PRO A 35 30.10 106.72 58.55
CA PRO A 35 30.84 106.41 57.31
C PRO A 35 30.39 105.11 56.63
N ALA A 36 29.82 104.15 57.38
CA ALA A 36 29.26 102.92 56.81
C ALA A 36 27.89 103.16 56.16
N LEU A 37 27.11 104.13 56.67
CA LEU A 37 25.81 104.52 56.12
C LEU A 37 25.92 105.31 54.81
N ALA A 38 27.01 106.05 54.59
CA ALA A 38 27.27 106.72 53.32
C ALA A 38 27.44 105.74 52.13
N LYS A 39 27.97 104.53 52.38
CA LYS A 39 28.06 103.46 51.37
C LYS A 39 26.68 102.91 50.98
N LEU A 40 25.72 102.92 51.90
CA LEU A 40 24.34 102.48 51.66
C LEU A 40 23.54 103.47 50.79
N GLU A 41 23.83 104.78 50.87
CA GLU A 41 23.16 105.79 50.03
C GLU A 41 23.54 105.69 48.53
N LEU A 42 24.73 105.16 48.23
CA LEU A 42 25.15 104.85 46.86
C LEU A 42 24.61 103.50 46.37
N ALA A 43 24.32 102.55 47.26
CA ALA A 43 23.83 101.22 46.91
C ALA A 43 22.33 101.16 46.57
N GLN A 44 21.50 102.02 47.15
CA GLN A 44 20.05 102.08 46.84
C GLN A 44 19.71 102.30 45.36
N PRO A 45 20.31 103.28 44.64
CA PRO A 45 20.09 103.42 43.20
C PRO A 45 20.69 102.26 42.38
N ALA A 46 21.75 101.60 42.85
CA ALA A 46 22.29 100.40 42.21
C ALA A 46 21.34 99.19 42.35
N ALA A 47 20.70 99.01 43.51
CA ALA A 47 19.73 97.95 43.75
C ALA A 47 18.50 98.03 42.81
N GLN A 48 18.10 99.24 42.37
CA GLN A 48 17.01 99.44 41.41
C GLN A 48 17.40 99.02 39.98
N LEU A 49 18.68 99.07 39.63
CA LEU A 49 19.21 98.65 38.32
C LEU A 49 19.58 97.15 38.28
N ARG A 50 19.80 96.52 39.43
CA ARG A 50 20.13 95.09 39.58
C ARG A 50 19.19 94.13 38.85
N PRO A 51 17.84 94.22 38.96
CA PRO A 51 16.96 93.28 38.26
C PRO A 51 17.02 93.40 36.73
N LEU A 52 17.31 94.60 36.20
CA LEU A 52 17.51 94.79 34.76
C LEU A 52 18.85 94.19 34.29
N TRP A 53 19.88 94.28 35.12
CA TRP A 53 21.20 93.69 34.88
C TRP A 53 21.18 92.15 34.96
N GLU A 54 20.56 91.58 35.99
CA GLU A 54 20.38 90.13 36.15
C GLU A 54 19.56 89.56 34.99
N ARG A 55 18.47 90.24 34.59
CA ARG A 55 17.67 89.86 33.41
C ARG A 55 18.48 89.91 32.11
N GLN A 56 19.39 90.87 31.94
CA GLN A 56 20.28 90.92 30.78
C GLN A 56 21.27 89.75 30.79
N GLN A 57 21.84 89.39 31.94
CA GLN A 57 22.74 88.24 32.07
C GLN A 57 22.03 86.92 31.79
N GLU A 58 20.83 86.72 32.35
CA GLU A 58 20.00 85.55 32.11
C GLU A 58 19.68 85.38 30.62
N GLN A 59 19.30 86.46 29.94
CA GLN A 59 19.03 86.43 28.50
C GLN A 59 20.29 86.19 27.65
N THR A 60 21.45 86.70 28.09
CA THR A 60 22.74 86.43 27.43
C THR A 60 23.12 84.95 27.56
N ALA A 61 22.96 84.37 28.75
CA ALA A 61 23.19 82.95 29.00
C ALA A 61 22.20 82.06 28.23
N GLY A 62 20.91 82.47 28.18
CA GLY A 62 19.88 81.80 27.40
C GLY A 62 20.18 81.77 25.91
N LEU A 63 20.59 82.90 25.32
CA LEU A 63 20.99 82.98 23.91
C LEU A 63 22.22 82.10 23.61
N ALA A 64 23.22 82.10 24.49
CA ALA A 64 24.40 81.25 24.35
C ALA A 64 24.04 79.75 24.39
N GLN A 65 23.14 79.35 25.29
CA GLN A 65 22.65 77.97 25.36
C GLN A 65 21.86 77.57 24.11
N THR A 66 20.99 78.44 23.59
CA THR A 66 20.26 78.18 22.33
C THR A 66 21.20 78.03 21.15
N ARG A 67 22.24 78.87 21.03
CA ARG A 67 23.26 78.74 19.97
C ARG A 67 24.03 77.43 20.06
N GLN A 68 24.38 77.00 21.27
CA GLN A 68 25.01 75.69 21.47
C GLN A 68 24.09 74.56 20.99
N ARG A 69 22.81 74.58 21.39
CA ARG A 69 21.81 73.59 20.94
C ARG A 69 21.64 73.58 19.41
N ILE A 70 21.61 74.75 18.76
CA ILE A 70 21.59 74.86 17.29
C ILE A 70 22.79 74.15 16.69
N SER A 71 24.00 74.38 17.21
CA SER A 71 25.21 73.73 16.69
C SER A 71 25.18 72.21 16.85
N GLU A 72 24.67 71.70 17.98
CA GLU A 72 24.56 70.27 18.26
C GLU A 72 23.50 69.60 17.36
N VAL A 73 22.32 70.22 17.22
CA VAL A 73 21.25 69.72 16.32
C VAL A 73 21.70 69.77 14.87
N ASN A 74 22.39 70.84 14.44
CA ASN A 74 22.90 70.96 13.08
C ASN A 74 23.98 69.91 12.78
N ALA A 75 24.91 69.64 13.71
CA ALA A 75 25.91 68.59 13.54
C ALA A 75 25.27 67.20 13.40
N ARG A 76 24.25 66.89 14.22
CA ARG A 76 23.48 65.64 14.11
C ARG A 76 22.71 65.56 12.79
N LEU A 77 22.09 66.66 12.36
CA LEU A 77 21.37 66.73 11.09
C LEU A 77 22.31 66.47 9.90
N LEU A 78 23.50 67.07 9.88
CA LEU A 78 24.50 66.84 8.83
C LEU A 78 24.96 65.37 8.81
N ALA A 79 25.22 64.75 9.96
CA ALA A 79 25.60 63.34 10.04
C ALA A 79 24.47 62.40 9.55
N SER A 80 23.23 62.63 9.98
CA SER A 80 22.07 61.81 9.60
C SER A 80 21.72 61.99 8.11
N THR A 81 21.83 63.21 7.57
CA THR A 81 21.62 63.49 6.14
C THR A 81 22.70 62.86 5.25
N ALA A 82 23.97 62.86 5.68
CA ALA A 82 25.03 62.15 4.98
C ALA A 82 24.80 60.63 4.99
N LEU A 83 24.42 60.04 6.13
CA LEU A 83 24.06 58.62 6.21
C LEU A 83 22.88 58.28 5.28
N ARG A 84 21.83 59.11 5.27
CA ARG A 84 20.67 58.97 4.38
C ARG A 84 21.08 58.98 2.90
N ALA A 85 22.04 59.83 2.52
CA ALA A 85 22.58 59.89 1.16
C ALA A 85 23.34 58.61 0.78
N ARG A 86 24.19 58.10 1.68
CA ARG A 86 24.94 56.84 1.50
C ARG A 86 24.01 55.63 1.32
N ILE A 87 22.94 55.56 2.12
CA ILE A 87 21.91 54.52 2.02
C ILE A 87 21.22 54.55 0.65
N ARG A 88 20.77 55.73 0.20
CA ARG A 88 20.14 55.90 -1.12
C ARG A 88 21.07 55.44 -2.25
N GLN A 89 22.35 55.82 -2.18
CA GLN A 89 23.31 55.46 -3.20
C GLN A 89 23.66 53.96 -3.19
N GLY A 90 23.74 53.33 -2.01
CA GLY A 90 23.86 51.89 -1.87
C GLY A 90 22.69 51.14 -2.51
N ALA A 91 21.46 51.61 -2.26
CA ALA A 91 20.26 51.07 -2.90
C ALA A 91 20.26 51.23 -4.43
N LEU A 92 20.75 52.36 -4.94
CA LEU A 92 20.83 52.62 -6.38
C LEU A 92 21.86 51.72 -7.06
N ARG A 93 23.05 51.51 -6.46
CA ARG A 93 24.05 50.55 -6.96
C ARG A 93 23.52 49.12 -6.93
N ALA A 94 22.88 48.71 -5.82
CA ALA A 94 22.27 47.40 -5.69
C ALA A 94 21.18 47.17 -6.76
N GLN A 95 20.32 48.18 -7.01
CA GLN A 95 19.31 48.11 -8.06
C GLN A 95 19.93 47.94 -9.45
N GLN A 96 20.97 48.73 -9.79
CA GLN A 96 21.65 48.65 -11.08
C GLN A 96 22.32 47.28 -11.29
N GLN A 97 23.01 46.77 -10.27
CA GLN A 97 23.63 45.44 -10.34
C GLN A 97 22.58 44.34 -10.55
N ARG A 98 21.50 44.38 -9.77
CA ARG A 98 20.40 43.41 -9.90
C ARG A 98 19.67 43.52 -11.24
N GLN A 99 19.55 44.72 -11.81
CA GLN A 99 19.00 44.91 -13.16
C GLN A 99 19.89 44.31 -14.25
N ALA A 100 21.22 44.41 -14.11
CA ALA A 100 22.15 43.75 -15.02
C ALA A 100 22.05 42.22 -14.92
N GLU A 101 22.04 41.68 -13.69
CA GLU A 101 21.83 40.24 -13.46
C GLU A 101 20.49 39.74 -14.03
N LEU A 102 19.42 40.53 -13.88
CA LEU A 102 18.10 40.21 -14.43
C LEU A 102 18.13 40.21 -15.97
N ALA A 103 18.84 41.16 -16.60
CA ALA A 103 18.98 41.20 -18.05
C ALA A 103 19.75 39.99 -18.59
N ASP A 104 20.84 39.58 -17.92
CA ASP A 104 21.62 38.39 -18.28
C ASP A 104 20.75 37.12 -18.18
N LEU A 105 19.99 36.98 -17.09
CA LEU A 105 19.05 35.88 -16.90
C LEU A 105 17.95 35.86 -17.95
N ALA A 106 17.35 37.02 -18.26
CA ALA A 106 16.32 37.13 -19.27
C ALA A 106 16.83 36.74 -20.66
N GLN A 107 18.06 37.14 -21.02
CA GLN A 107 18.70 36.74 -22.26
C GLN A 107 18.95 35.22 -22.30
N TRP A 108 19.41 34.64 -21.20
CA TRP A 108 19.61 33.19 -21.10
C TRP A 108 18.29 32.42 -21.21
N LEU A 109 17.24 32.85 -20.53
CA LEU A 109 15.91 32.24 -20.55
C LEU A 109 15.30 32.27 -21.96
N ALA A 110 15.46 33.39 -22.68
CA ALA A 110 15.02 33.53 -24.06
C ALA A 110 15.80 32.60 -25.01
N ALA A 111 17.13 32.49 -24.84
CA ALA A 111 17.95 31.57 -25.63
C ALA A 111 17.62 30.09 -25.40
N HIS A 112 17.04 29.75 -24.24
CA HIS A 112 16.70 28.39 -23.84
C HIS A 112 15.19 28.12 -23.73
N GLU A 113 14.35 28.91 -24.41
CA GLU A 113 12.88 28.77 -24.33
C GLU A 113 12.39 27.35 -24.72
N ARG A 114 13.13 26.65 -25.59
CA ARG A 114 12.86 25.25 -25.93
C ARG A 114 12.79 24.31 -24.72
N PHE A 115 13.55 24.57 -23.65
CA PHE A 115 13.52 23.73 -22.44
C PHE A 115 12.16 23.84 -21.73
N ARG A 116 11.53 25.02 -21.75
CA ARG A 116 10.17 25.22 -21.25
C ARG A 116 9.14 24.41 -22.04
N LEU A 117 9.24 24.43 -23.37
CA LEU A 117 8.36 23.67 -24.26
C LEU A 117 8.50 22.16 -24.03
N TRP A 118 9.74 21.67 -23.91
CA TRP A 118 9.99 20.27 -23.58
C TRP A 118 9.41 19.90 -22.22
N GLY A 119 9.53 20.77 -21.21
CA GLY A 119 8.93 20.58 -19.89
C GLY A 119 7.43 20.24 -19.92
N GLN A 120 6.68 20.83 -20.86
CA GLN A 120 5.25 20.57 -21.03
C GLN A 120 4.97 19.18 -21.63
N GLU A 121 5.88 18.68 -22.46
CA GLU A 121 5.72 17.44 -23.22
C GLU A 121 6.37 16.21 -22.54
N ILE A 122 7.27 16.39 -21.57
CA ILE A 122 7.98 15.29 -20.88
C ILE A 122 7.01 14.23 -20.32
N ALA A 123 5.89 14.67 -19.73
CA ALA A 123 4.88 13.74 -19.22
C ALA A 123 4.23 12.92 -20.36
N GLY A 124 3.96 13.56 -21.51
CA GLY A 124 3.46 12.92 -22.71
C GLY A 124 4.46 11.92 -23.30
N TRP A 125 5.74 12.30 -23.40
CA TRP A 125 6.80 11.40 -23.86
C TRP A 125 6.96 10.19 -22.95
N ARG A 126 6.92 10.38 -21.62
CA ARG A 126 6.97 9.26 -20.66
C ARG A 126 5.82 8.29 -20.87
N ALA A 127 4.61 8.79 -21.11
CA ALA A 127 3.46 7.95 -21.43
C ALA A 127 3.67 7.20 -22.76
N GLN A 128 4.15 7.88 -23.81
CA GLN A 128 4.42 7.28 -25.12
C GLN A 128 5.53 6.22 -25.08
N PHE A 129 6.64 6.45 -24.37
CA PHE A 129 7.69 5.44 -24.18
C PHE A 129 7.19 4.22 -23.38
N SER A 130 6.35 4.44 -22.37
CA SER A 130 5.69 3.34 -21.65
C SER A 130 4.75 2.53 -22.55
N GLN A 131 4.07 3.20 -23.50
CA GLN A 131 3.21 2.55 -24.48
C GLN A 131 4.05 1.74 -25.47
N LEU A 132 5.12 2.30 -26.02
CA LEU A 132 6.05 1.56 -26.89
C LEU A 132 6.62 0.30 -26.21
N THR A 133 6.94 0.39 -24.92
CA THR A 133 7.43 -0.77 -24.16
C THR A 133 6.35 -1.85 -24.04
N ARG A 134 5.10 -1.47 -23.78
CA ARG A 134 3.95 -2.40 -23.72
C ARG A 134 3.64 -3.00 -25.09
N ASP A 135 3.60 -2.20 -26.14
CA ASP A 135 3.35 -2.64 -27.52
C ASP A 135 4.44 -3.65 -27.96
N LYS A 136 5.71 -3.39 -27.61
CA LYS A 136 6.83 -4.31 -27.88
C LYS A 136 6.69 -5.63 -27.11
N GLN A 137 6.31 -5.59 -25.83
CA GLN A 137 6.05 -6.79 -25.03
C GLN A 137 4.85 -7.59 -25.55
N GLN A 138 3.81 -6.91 -26.03
CA GLN A 138 2.67 -7.54 -26.66
C GLN A 138 3.09 -8.25 -27.95
N LEU A 139 3.89 -7.59 -28.80
CA LEU A 139 4.39 -8.18 -30.03
C LEU A 139 5.25 -9.44 -29.76
N THR A 140 6.16 -9.39 -28.78
CA THR A 140 6.96 -10.56 -28.40
C THR A 140 6.11 -11.69 -27.82
N ALA A 141 5.05 -11.37 -27.07
CA ALA A 141 4.09 -12.38 -26.59
C ALA A 141 3.28 -13.02 -27.74
N GLN A 142 2.87 -12.24 -28.74
CA GLN A 142 2.16 -12.78 -29.90
C GLN A 142 3.07 -13.66 -30.77
N SER A 143 4.33 -13.25 -31.00
CA SER A 143 5.28 -13.99 -31.83
C SER A 143 5.70 -15.32 -31.19
N THR A 144 5.89 -15.34 -29.86
CA THR A 144 6.16 -16.58 -29.11
C THR A 144 5.00 -17.57 -29.18
N ARG A 145 3.76 -17.09 -29.02
CA ARG A 145 2.55 -17.92 -29.19
C ARG A 145 2.43 -18.45 -30.62
N LEU A 146 2.70 -17.62 -31.62
CA LEU A 146 2.68 -18.03 -33.01
C LEU A 146 3.73 -19.11 -33.30
N ALA A 147 4.94 -18.97 -32.77
CA ALA A 147 6.00 -19.97 -32.87
C ALA A 147 5.56 -21.30 -32.23
N ALA A 148 4.92 -21.27 -31.06
CA ALA A 148 4.40 -22.47 -30.40
C ALA A 148 3.31 -23.16 -31.23
N LEU A 149 2.38 -22.40 -31.85
CA LEU A 149 1.36 -22.97 -32.74
C LEU A 149 1.97 -23.57 -34.01
N ARG A 150 2.97 -22.91 -34.60
CA ARG A 150 3.74 -23.44 -35.75
C ARG A 150 4.39 -24.77 -35.40
N GLN A 151 5.00 -24.87 -34.22
CA GLN A 151 5.63 -26.10 -33.75
C GLN A 151 4.60 -27.22 -33.55
N LYS A 152 3.45 -26.94 -32.90
CA LYS A 152 2.36 -27.92 -32.73
C LYS A 152 1.83 -28.44 -34.08
N LEU A 153 1.67 -27.55 -35.06
CA LEU A 153 1.23 -27.94 -36.40
C LEU A 153 2.28 -28.80 -37.13
N ALA A 154 3.57 -28.52 -36.92
CA ALA A 154 4.66 -29.30 -37.50
C ALA A 154 4.79 -30.72 -36.90
N THR A 155 4.41 -30.90 -35.62
CA THR A 155 4.43 -32.22 -34.97
C THR A 155 3.28 -33.15 -35.38
N LEU A 156 2.22 -32.62 -36.01
CA LEU A 156 1.10 -33.44 -36.44
C LEU A 156 1.40 -34.16 -37.77
N PRO A 157 1.10 -35.46 -37.89
CA PRO A 157 1.28 -36.21 -39.12
C PRO A 157 0.42 -35.63 -40.25
N ALA A 158 0.95 -35.68 -41.48
CA ALA A 158 0.21 -35.23 -42.65
C ALA A 158 -0.93 -36.20 -42.97
N SER A 159 -2.16 -35.70 -43.05
CA SER A 159 -3.30 -36.47 -43.54
C SER A 159 -3.33 -36.42 -45.08
N PRO A 160 -3.56 -37.55 -45.77
CA PRO A 160 -3.69 -37.59 -47.23
C PRO A 160 -5.04 -37.03 -47.72
N LEU A 161 -5.99 -36.77 -46.82
CA LEU A 161 -7.32 -36.26 -47.16
C LEU A 161 -7.27 -34.76 -47.49
N THR A 162 -8.06 -34.35 -48.49
CA THR A 162 -8.16 -32.96 -48.99
C THR A 162 -9.59 -32.44 -48.89
N LEU A 163 -10.17 -32.57 -47.69
CA LEU A 163 -11.53 -32.11 -47.38
C LEU A 163 -11.49 -30.72 -46.71
N SER A 164 -12.54 -29.91 -46.90
CA SER A 164 -12.71 -28.65 -46.17
C SER A 164 -13.11 -28.91 -44.71
N ALA A 165 -13.03 -27.89 -43.85
CA ALA A 165 -13.40 -28.04 -42.44
C ALA A 165 -14.86 -28.50 -42.25
N ASP A 166 -15.77 -27.95 -43.04
CA ASP A 166 -17.20 -28.31 -43.01
C ASP A 166 -17.41 -29.74 -43.52
N ASP A 167 -16.71 -30.13 -44.60
CA ASP A 167 -16.79 -31.49 -45.16
C ASP A 167 -16.21 -32.53 -44.18
N VAL A 168 -15.14 -32.20 -43.47
CA VAL A 168 -14.55 -33.07 -42.44
C VAL A 168 -15.52 -33.25 -41.27
N ALA A 169 -16.17 -32.18 -40.81
CA ALA A 169 -17.17 -32.27 -39.74
C ALA A 169 -18.34 -33.17 -40.14
N ALA A 170 -18.89 -32.98 -41.34
CA ALA A 170 -19.95 -33.82 -41.89
C ALA A 170 -19.52 -35.29 -42.03
N ALA A 171 -18.30 -35.54 -42.51
CA ALA A 171 -17.76 -36.90 -42.64
C ALA A 171 -17.53 -37.59 -41.30
N ILE A 172 -17.07 -36.87 -40.26
CA ILE A 172 -16.94 -37.41 -38.89
C ILE A 172 -18.33 -37.77 -38.33
N GLU A 173 -19.33 -36.91 -38.53
CA GLU A 173 -20.70 -37.18 -38.10
C GLU A 173 -21.25 -38.45 -38.77
N GLN A 174 -21.07 -38.57 -40.09
CA GLN A 174 -21.46 -39.76 -40.85
C GLN A 174 -20.75 -41.03 -40.35
N GLN A 175 -19.46 -40.96 -40.04
CA GLN A 175 -18.71 -42.10 -39.48
C GLN A 175 -19.15 -42.48 -38.06
N THR A 176 -19.55 -41.49 -37.27
CA THR A 176 -20.09 -41.69 -35.92
C THR A 176 -21.44 -42.41 -35.97
N GLN A 177 -22.33 -41.99 -36.88
CA GLN A 177 -23.63 -42.64 -37.11
C GLN A 177 -23.48 -44.07 -37.68
N SER A 178 -22.47 -44.32 -38.51
CA SER A 178 -22.22 -45.64 -39.11
C SER A 178 -21.58 -46.64 -38.14
N ARG A 179 -20.90 -46.19 -37.08
CA ARG A 179 -20.16 -47.01 -36.12
C ARG A 179 -20.97 -48.15 -35.45
N PRO A 180 -22.18 -47.93 -34.90
CA PRO A 180 -22.97 -49.03 -34.32
C PRO A 180 -23.40 -50.07 -35.35
N LEU A 181 -23.69 -49.63 -36.59
CA LEU A 181 -24.06 -50.52 -37.69
C LEU A 181 -22.84 -51.35 -38.14
N ARG A 182 -21.65 -50.76 -38.18
CA ARG A 182 -20.37 -51.46 -38.44
C ARG A 182 -20.09 -52.56 -37.41
N GLN A 183 -20.24 -52.25 -36.12
CA GLN A 183 -20.11 -53.24 -35.04
C GLN A 183 -21.17 -54.35 -35.14
N ARG A 184 -22.40 -54.00 -35.55
CA ARG A 184 -23.46 -54.98 -35.79
C ARG A 184 -23.09 -55.95 -36.91
N LEU A 185 -22.54 -55.46 -38.03
CA LEU A 185 -22.06 -56.33 -39.12
C LEU A 185 -20.98 -57.31 -38.63
N LEU A 186 -19.97 -56.84 -37.90
CA LEU A 186 -18.95 -57.72 -37.29
C LEU A 186 -19.58 -58.85 -36.46
N SER A 187 -20.52 -58.49 -35.57
CA SER A 187 -21.20 -59.48 -34.72
C SER A 187 -22.02 -60.50 -35.52
N LEU A 188 -22.68 -60.07 -36.61
CA LEU A 188 -23.45 -60.95 -37.49
C LEU A 188 -22.54 -61.88 -38.30
N HIS A 189 -21.39 -61.38 -38.77
CA HIS A 189 -20.40 -62.19 -39.47
C HIS A 189 -19.83 -63.30 -38.57
N GLU A 190 -19.46 -62.98 -37.33
CA GLU A 190 -18.97 -63.96 -36.36
C GLU A 190 -20.03 -65.03 -36.04
N GLN A 191 -21.28 -64.62 -35.84
CA GLN A 191 -22.41 -65.54 -35.62
C GLN A 191 -22.63 -66.46 -36.82
N HIS A 192 -22.56 -65.92 -38.04
CA HIS A 192 -22.71 -66.70 -39.27
C HIS A 192 -21.56 -67.69 -39.47
N GLN A 193 -20.31 -67.32 -39.16
CA GLN A 193 -19.17 -68.25 -39.20
C GLN A 193 -19.37 -69.44 -38.25
N LEU A 194 -19.83 -69.18 -37.02
CA LEU A 194 -20.12 -70.23 -36.04
C LEU A 194 -21.27 -71.13 -36.52
N LEU A 195 -22.33 -70.54 -37.09
CA LEU A 195 -23.47 -71.28 -37.62
C LEU A 195 -23.07 -72.16 -38.81
N ARG A 196 -22.26 -71.64 -39.75
CA ARG A 196 -21.72 -72.43 -40.86
C ARG A 196 -20.91 -73.65 -40.40
N LYS A 197 -20.14 -73.50 -39.33
CA LYS A 197 -19.42 -74.63 -38.72
C LYS A 197 -20.39 -75.70 -38.19
N ARG A 198 -21.48 -75.30 -37.54
CA ARG A 198 -22.53 -76.21 -37.04
C ARG A 198 -23.30 -76.88 -38.18
N LEU A 199 -23.64 -76.14 -39.23
CA LEU A 199 -24.29 -76.68 -40.43
C LEU A 199 -23.44 -77.77 -41.10
N ARG A 200 -22.13 -77.55 -41.25
CA ARG A 200 -21.20 -78.57 -41.78
C ARG A 200 -21.16 -79.82 -40.91
N GLN A 201 -21.02 -79.66 -39.59
CA GLN A 201 -21.00 -80.79 -38.64
C GLN A 201 -22.31 -81.59 -38.67
N ASN A 202 -23.46 -80.92 -38.74
CA ASN A 202 -24.75 -81.61 -38.83
C ASN A 202 -24.93 -82.32 -40.18
N ALA A 203 -24.52 -81.69 -41.30
CA ALA A 203 -24.55 -82.32 -42.62
C ALA A 203 -23.68 -83.59 -42.67
N GLU A 204 -22.49 -83.56 -42.06
CA GLU A 204 -21.63 -84.74 -41.91
C GLU A 204 -22.30 -85.85 -41.07
N SER A 205 -22.94 -85.50 -39.95
CA SER A 205 -23.70 -86.46 -39.10
C SER A 205 -24.83 -87.13 -39.88
N VAL A 206 -25.64 -86.34 -40.59
CA VAL A 206 -26.75 -86.85 -41.43
C VAL A 206 -26.23 -87.80 -42.51
N GLN A 207 -25.17 -87.42 -43.23
CA GLN A 207 -24.60 -88.28 -44.27
C GLN A 207 -24.07 -89.62 -43.71
N GLN A 208 -23.39 -89.58 -42.56
CA GLN A 208 -22.88 -90.78 -41.90
C GLN A 208 -24.04 -91.70 -41.47
N ALA A 209 -25.05 -91.15 -40.78
CA ALA A 209 -26.21 -91.91 -40.31
C ALA A 209 -27.04 -92.47 -41.49
N GLN A 210 -27.18 -91.74 -42.60
CA GLN A 210 -27.86 -92.23 -43.81
C GLN A 210 -27.09 -93.40 -44.45
N ALA A 211 -25.77 -93.27 -44.58
CA ALA A 211 -24.92 -94.33 -45.12
C ALA A 211 -24.97 -95.61 -44.26
N GLU A 212 -24.97 -95.47 -42.94
CA GLU A 212 -25.10 -96.59 -42.00
C GLU A 212 -26.51 -97.22 -42.05
N GLN A 213 -27.56 -96.41 -42.14
CA GLN A 213 -28.94 -96.89 -42.25
C GLN A 213 -29.15 -97.71 -43.53
N VAL A 214 -28.60 -97.26 -44.68
CA VAL A 214 -28.66 -98.01 -45.95
C VAL A 214 -27.97 -99.36 -45.82
N LYS A 215 -26.76 -99.40 -45.21
CA LYS A 215 -26.02 -100.65 -44.96
C LYS A 215 -26.80 -101.62 -44.07
N LEU A 216 -27.32 -101.14 -42.95
CA LEU A 216 -28.06 -101.98 -41.99
C LEU A 216 -29.41 -102.45 -42.54
N ASN A 217 -30.10 -101.62 -43.33
CA ASN A 217 -31.31 -102.04 -44.03
C ASN A 217 -31.04 -103.15 -45.04
N ALA A 218 -29.96 -103.04 -45.83
CA ALA A 218 -29.55 -104.09 -46.76
C ALA A 218 -29.25 -105.42 -46.03
N THR A 219 -28.54 -105.35 -44.90
CA THR A 219 -28.28 -106.51 -44.04
C THR A 219 -29.57 -107.08 -43.45
N LEU A 220 -30.50 -106.24 -43.01
CA LEU A 220 -31.80 -106.66 -42.49
C LEU A 220 -32.64 -107.40 -43.54
N THR A 221 -32.67 -106.92 -44.78
CA THR A 221 -33.35 -107.61 -45.89
C THR A 221 -32.73 -108.97 -46.16
N LEU A 222 -31.41 -109.07 -46.23
CA LEU A 222 -30.71 -110.34 -46.43
C LEU A 222 -31.02 -111.34 -45.30
N ARG A 223 -30.99 -110.88 -44.04
CA ARG A 223 -31.31 -111.73 -42.88
C ARG A 223 -32.78 -112.17 -42.86
N ARG A 224 -33.71 -111.33 -43.33
CA ARG A 224 -35.13 -111.70 -43.48
C ARG A 224 -35.33 -112.77 -44.56
N GLU A 225 -34.63 -112.68 -45.68
CA GLU A 225 -34.64 -113.70 -46.73
C GLU A 225 -34.05 -115.02 -46.23
N GLN A 226 -32.87 -114.98 -45.61
CA GLN A 226 -32.26 -116.17 -45.00
C GLN A 226 -33.15 -116.82 -43.94
N TYR A 227 -33.79 -116.02 -43.08
CA TYR A 227 -34.77 -116.52 -42.12
C TYR A 227 -35.95 -117.18 -42.83
N LYS A 228 -36.50 -116.57 -43.88
CA LYS A 228 -37.64 -117.11 -44.63
C LYS A 228 -37.29 -118.45 -45.27
N ASP A 229 -36.17 -118.55 -45.96
CA ASP A 229 -35.73 -119.76 -46.66
C ASP A 229 -35.41 -120.89 -45.67
N LYS A 230 -34.62 -120.60 -44.62
CA LYS A 230 -34.25 -121.59 -43.60
C LYS A 230 -35.45 -122.04 -42.76
N ASN A 231 -36.39 -121.14 -42.47
CA ASN A 231 -37.62 -121.49 -41.77
C ASN A 231 -38.54 -122.35 -42.64
N GLN A 232 -38.62 -122.09 -43.95
CA GLN A 232 -39.34 -122.95 -44.90
C GLN A 232 -38.72 -124.35 -44.93
N HIS A 233 -37.38 -124.45 -45.03
CA HIS A 233 -36.67 -125.72 -44.96
C HIS A 233 -36.88 -126.46 -43.63
N TYR A 234 -36.88 -125.74 -42.50
CA TYR A 234 -37.20 -126.32 -41.20
C TYR A 234 -38.63 -126.89 -41.18
N LEU A 235 -39.62 -126.17 -41.72
CA LEU A 235 -41.01 -126.62 -41.78
C LEU A 235 -41.19 -127.84 -42.68
N ASP A 236 -40.57 -127.84 -43.86
CA ASP A 236 -40.62 -128.96 -44.80
C ASP A 236 -39.96 -130.21 -44.21
N LEU A 237 -38.78 -130.06 -43.59
CA LEU A 237 -38.06 -131.17 -42.96
C LEU A 237 -38.81 -131.71 -41.74
N LYS A 238 -39.46 -130.83 -40.96
CA LYS A 238 -40.34 -131.21 -39.85
C LYS A 238 -41.54 -132.05 -40.35
N ALA A 239 -42.15 -131.67 -41.46
CA ALA A 239 -43.23 -132.44 -42.09
C ALA A 239 -42.74 -133.79 -42.64
N LEU A 240 -41.50 -133.84 -43.14
CA LEU A 240 -40.88 -135.07 -43.67
C LEU A 240 -40.60 -136.07 -42.54
N CYS A 241 -40.02 -135.64 -41.42
CA CYS A 241 -39.84 -136.49 -40.24
C CYS A 241 -41.16 -137.06 -39.72
N GLN A 242 -42.25 -136.28 -39.73
CA GLN A 242 -43.58 -136.78 -39.31
C GLN A 242 -44.12 -137.88 -40.23
N ARG A 243 -43.90 -137.75 -41.55
CA ARG A 243 -44.30 -138.77 -42.53
C ARG A 243 -43.46 -140.05 -42.40
N GLU A 244 -42.16 -139.92 -42.16
CA GLU A 244 -41.28 -141.08 -41.95
C GLU A 244 -41.66 -141.86 -40.69
N GLU A 245 -42.01 -141.16 -39.61
CA GLU A 245 -42.54 -141.78 -38.38
C GLU A 245 -43.82 -142.58 -38.67
N THR A 246 -44.71 -142.04 -39.52
CA THR A 246 -45.95 -142.72 -39.96
C THR A 246 -45.67 -143.96 -40.83
N ILE A 247 -44.64 -143.93 -41.67
CA ILE A 247 -44.27 -145.04 -42.56
C ILE A 247 -43.68 -146.22 -41.78
N LYS A 248 -42.90 -145.94 -40.73
CA LYS A 248 -42.34 -146.98 -39.84
C LYS A 248 -43.44 -147.78 -39.13
N ASP A 249 -44.51 -147.10 -38.70
CA ASP A 249 -45.62 -147.77 -38.02
C ASP A 249 -46.34 -148.81 -38.91
N LEU A 250 -46.23 -148.69 -40.23
CA LEU A 250 -46.87 -149.56 -41.22
C LEU A 250 -46.03 -150.78 -41.66
N GLU A 251 -44.74 -150.86 -41.29
CA GLU A 251 -43.86 -152.00 -41.62
C GLU A 251 -44.40 -153.33 -41.04
N SER A 252 -44.94 -153.29 -39.83
CA SER A 252 -45.46 -154.49 -39.12
C SER A 252 -46.61 -155.22 -39.84
N TYR A 253 -47.31 -154.54 -40.77
CA TYR A 253 -48.40 -155.13 -41.56
C TYR A 253 -47.91 -155.81 -42.85
N ARG A 254 -46.69 -155.48 -43.34
CA ARG A 254 -46.14 -156.04 -44.59
C ARG A 254 -45.59 -157.45 -44.43
N ASP A 255 -45.07 -157.80 -43.25
CA ASP A 255 -44.49 -159.13 -42.98
C ASP A 255 -45.53 -160.28 -42.97
N ARG A 256 -46.83 -159.99 -43.06
CA ARG A 256 -47.93 -160.98 -42.91
C ARG A 256 -48.57 -161.44 -44.24
N LEU A 257 -47.95 -161.20 -45.39
CA LEU A 257 -48.51 -161.55 -46.72
C LEU A 257 -47.98 -162.90 -47.25
N GLU A 258 -48.89 -163.85 -47.55
CA GLU A 258 -48.59 -165.15 -48.18
C GLU A 258 -49.10 -165.21 -49.63
N ALA A 259 -48.30 -165.75 -50.55
CA ALA A 259 -48.64 -165.78 -51.98
C ALA A 259 -49.92 -166.58 -52.28
N GLY A 260 -50.86 -165.93 -52.97
CA GLY A 260 -52.11 -166.53 -53.45
C GLY A 260 -53.34 -166.32 -52.57
N LYS A 261 -53.24 -165.64 -51.42
CA LYS A 261 -54.40 -165.25 -50.59
C LYS A 261 -54.63 -163.73 -50.62
N PRO A 262 -55.89 -163.25 -50.56
CA PRO A 262 -56.19 -161.81 -50.62
C PRO A 262 -55.69 -161.05 -49.37
N CYS A 263 -55.05 -159.90 -49.59
CA CYS A 263 -54.51 -159.03 -48.54
C CYS A 263 -55.62 -158.42 -47.65
N PRO A 264 -55.45 -158.38 -46.31
CA PRO A 264 -56.46 -157.86 -45.39
C PRO A 264 -56.70 -156.35 -45.47
N LEU A 265 -55.80 -155.56 -46.09
CA LEU A 265 -55.97 -154.11 -46.23
C LEU A 265 -56.66 -153.69 -47.54
N CYS A 266 -56.56 -154.50 -48.60
CA CYS A 266 -57.01 -154.08 -49.94
C CYS A 266 -57.62 -155.20 -50.81
N GLY A 267 -57.57 -156.47 -50.41
CA GLY A 267 -58.23 -157.59 -51.08
C GLY A 267 -57.58 -158.11 -52.37
N ALA A 268 -56.47 -157.53 -52.84
CA ALA A 268 -55.78 -157.97 -54.06
C ALA A 268 -54.85 -159.18 -53.82
N CYS A 269 -54.69 -160.05 -54.84
CA CYS A 269 -53.95 -161.31 -54.75
C CYS A 269 -52.50 -161.28 -55.30
N GLU A 270 -52.07 -160.18 -55.92
CA GLU A 270 -50.68 -160.00 -56.40
C GLU A 270 -50.19 -158.57 -56.09
N HIS A 271 -48.96 -158.44 -55.57
CA HIS A 271 -48.32 -157.17 -55.21
C HIS A 271 -46.88 -157.13 -55.73
N PRO A 272 -46.64 -156.61 -56.94
CA PRO A 272 -45.32 -156.64 -57.58
C PRO A 272 -44.29 -155.63 -57.03
N ALA A 273 -44.60 -154.85 -55.98
CA ALA A 273 -43.72 -153.79 -55.45
C ALA A 273 -43.34 -153.95 -53.96
N ILE A 274 -43.39 -155.16 -53.40
CA ILE A 274 -43.10 -155.41 -51.97
C ILE A 274 -41.61 -155.21 -51.63
N GLU A 275 -40.68 -155.53 -52.54
CA GLU A 275 -39.22 -155.45 -52.26
C GLU A 275 -38.66 -154.01 -52.23
N GLN A 276 -39.37 -153.01 -52.78
CA GLN A 276 -38.83 -151.65 -52.90
C GLN A 276 -38.94 -150.79 -51.63
N TYR A 277 -39.58 -151.28 -50.56
CA TYR A 277 -39.88 -150.47 -49.37
C TYR A 277 -39.33 -151.02 -48.04
N ALA A 278 -38.39 -151.96 -48.07
CA ALA A 278 -37.88 -152.63 -46.86
C ALA A 278 -36.63 -151.97 -46.21
N SER A 279 -36.29 -150.72 -46.54
CA SER A 279 -35.17 -150.03 -45.89
C SER A 279 -35.33 -148.51 -45.81
N LEU A 280 -35.89 -148.01 -44.70
CA LEU A 280 -35.82 -146.61 -44.31
C LEU A 280 -35.31 -146.47 -42.87
N THR A 281 -34.19 -145.77 -42.67
CA THR A 281 -33.60 -145.47 -41.34
C THR A 281 -33.90 -144.03 -40.89
N LEU A 282 -34.51 -143.88 -39.71
CA LEU A 282 -35.17 -142.64 -39.23
C LEU A 282 -34.28 -141.56 -38.57
N THR A 283 -32.99 -141.82 -38.33
CA THR A 283 -32.19 -141.01 -37.38
C THR A 283 -31.55 -139.74 -37.96
N ASP A 284 -31.31 -139.68 -39.26
CA ASP A 284 -30.54 -138.57 -39.87
C ASP A 284 -31.37 -137.31 -40.10
N ASN A 285 -32.66 -137.45 -40.42
CA ASN A 285 -33.54 -136.30 -40.66
C ASN A 285 -33.88 -135.55 -39.36
N GLN A 286 -33.96 -136.23 -38.21
CA GLN A 286 -34.21 -135.60 -36.91
C GLN A 286 -33.06 -134.68 -36.47
N ARG A 287 -31.79 -135.10 -36.63
CA ARG A 287 -30.62 -134.25 -36.31
C ARG A 287 -30.56 -132.99 -37.17
N ARG A 288 -30.93 -133.11 -38.45
CA ARG A 288 -30.98 -131.96 -39.37
C ARG A 288 -32.07 -130.96 -38.97
N ARG A 289 -33.22 -131.41 -38.45
CA ARG A 289 -34.29 -130.54 -37.95
C ARG A 289 -33.82 -129.67 -36.78
N ASP A 290 -33.18 -130.27 -35.77
CA ASP A 290 -32.76 -129.54 -34.57
C ASP A 290 -31.61 -128.56 -34.85
N ALA A 291 -30.73 -128.89 -35.82
CA ALA A 291 -29.73 -127.94 -36.31
C ALA A 291 -30.38 -126.74 -37.02
N LEU A 292 -31.37 -126.98 -37.89
CA LEU A 292 -32.13 -125.94 -38.57
C LEU A 292 -32.94 -125.06 -37.58
N GLU A 293 -33.49 -125.63 -36.52
CA GLU A 293 -34.22 -124.89 -35.49
C GLU A 293 -33.33 -123.85 -34.77
N LYS A 294 -32.10 -124.24 -34.41
CA LYS A 294 -31.12 -123.33 -33.80
C LYS A 294 -30.67 -122.25 -34.78
N GLU A 295 -30.46 -122.58 -36.05
CA GLU A 295 -30.11 -121.59 -37.08
C GLU A 295 -31.23 -120.55 -37.29
N VAL A 296 -32.49 -121.00 -37.34
CA VAL A 296 -33.66 -120.12 -37.48
C VAL A 296 -33.83 -119.21 -36.26
N ALA A 297 -33.60 -119.72 -35.04
CA ALA A 297 -33.62 -118.92 -33.82
C ALA A 297 -32.52 -117.84 -33.80
N ALA A 298 -31.28 -118.21 -34.17
CA ALA A 298 -30.15 -117.27 -34.26
C ALA A 298 -30.41 -116.15 -35.30
N LEU A 299 -30.91 -116.50 -36.49
CA LEU A 299 -31.28 -115.53 -37.53
C LEU A 299 -32.38 -114.56 -37.06
N LYS A 300 -33.31 -115.02 -36.23
CA LYS A 300 -34.38 -114.18 -35.64
C LYS A 300 -33.82 -113.16 -34.64
N GLU A 301 -32.91 -113.58 -33.77
CA GLU A 301 -32.26 -112.68 -32.80
C GLU A 301 -31.37 -111.64 -33.50
N GLU A 302 -30.56 -112.08 -34.47
CA GLU A 302 -29.75 -111.18 -35.31
C GLU A 302 -30.62 -110.16 -36.06
N GLY A 303 -31.74 -110.60 -36.64
CA GLY A 303 -32.69 -109.72 -37.31
C GLY A 303 -33.34 -108.69 -36.38
N LEU A 304 -33.66 -109.06 -35.15
CA LEU A 304 -34.21 -108.14 -34.14
C LEU A 304 -33.19 -107.10 -33.67
N LEU A 305 -31.93 -107.50 -33.50
CA LEU A 305 -30.84 -106.60 -33.10
C LEU A 305 -30.57 -105.55 -34.18
N ILE A 306 -30.47 -105.97 -35.45
CA ILE A 306 -30.32 -105.06 -36.60
C ILE A 306 -31.54 -104.14 -36.74
N LEU A 307 -32.76 -104.66 -36.54
CA LEU A 307 -33.97 -103.83 -36.54
C LEU A 307 -33.94 -102.75 -35.44
N GLY A 308 -33.41 -103.07 -34.26
CA GLY A 308 -33.18 -102.11 -33.17
C GLY A 308 -32.19 -101.02 -33.57
N GLN A 309 -31.07 -101.38 -34.18
CA GLN A 309 -30.07 -100.43 -34.69
C GLN A 309 -30.62 -99.52 -35.79
N VAL A 310 -31.38 -100.07 -36.74
CA VAL A 310 -32.06 -99.29 -37.78
C VAL A 310 -33.06 -98.31 -37.18
N LYS A 311 -33.84 -98.70 -36.16
CA LYS A 311 -34.77 -97.79 -35.47
C LYS A 311 -34.03 -96.66 -34.75
N ALA A 312 -32.92 -96.95 -34.08
CA ALA A 312 -32.09 -95.93 -33.42
C ALA A 312 -31.51 -94.92 -34.44
N LEU A 313 -30.95 -95.41 -35.54
CA LEU A 313 -30.46 -94.56 -36.64
C LEU A 313 -31.57 -93.75 -37.30
N THR A 314 -32.78 -94.31 -37.44
CA THR A 314 -33.94 -93.59 -37.99
C THR A 314 -34.35 -92.43 -37.07
N GLN A 315 -34.34 -92.64 -35.75
CA GLN A 315 -34.60 -91.57 -34.77
C GLN A 315 -33.48 -90.52 -34.76
N GLN A 316 -32.21 -90.93 -34.89
CA GLN A 316 -31.09 -90.00 -35.01
C GLN A 316 -31.21 -89.14 -36.28
N LEU A 317 -31.48 -89.77 -37.43
CA LEU A 317 -31.70 -89.06 -38.69
C LEU A 317 -32.84 -88.06 -38.61
N GLN A 318 -33.95 -88.43 -37.97
CA GLN A 318 -35.07 -87.51 -37.77
C GLN A 318 -34.64 -86.28 -36.94
N ARG A 319 -33.93 -86.49 -35.83
CA ARG A 319 -33.42 -85.40 -34.99
C ARG A 319 -32.42 -84.50 -35.72
N ASP A 320 -31.48 -85.09 -36.45
CA ASP A 320 -30.44 -84.35 -37.19
C ASP A 320 -31.06 -83.57 -38.36
N THR A 321 -32.10 -84.10 -39.01
CA THR A 321 -32.87 -83.42 -40.07
C THR A 321 -33.68 -82.25 -39.51
N GLU A 322 -34.34 -82.42 -38.35
CA GLU A 322 -35.03 -81.33 -37.65
C GLU A 322 -34.05 -80.25 -37.16
N ALA A 323 -32.86 -80.64 -36.71
CA ALA A 323 -31.79 -79.71 -36.38
C ALA A 323 -31.27 -78.96 -37.62
N ALA A 324 -31.18 -79.63 -38.78
CA ALA A 324 -30.78 -79.00 -40.03
C ALA A 324 -31.80 -77.95 -40.50
N GLY A 325 -33.11 -78.22 -40.35
CA GLY A 325 -34.16 -77.25 -40.62
C GLY A 325 -34.05 -76.00 -39.76
N ARG A 326 -33.85 -76.16 -38.44
CA ARG A 326 -33.65 -75.04 -37.51
C ARG A 326 -32.40 -74.22 -37.82
N LEU A 327 -31.27 -74.88 -38.10
CA LEU A 327 -30.03 -74.19 -38.47
C LEU A 327 -30.15 -73.43 -39.80
N ALA A 328 -30.94 -73.93 -40.76
CA ALA A 328 -31.22 -73.26 -42.02
C ALA A 328 -32.11 -72.01 -41.84
N GLU A 329 -33.11 -72.07 -40.96
CA GLU A 329 -33.92 -70.90 -40.58
C GLU A 329 -33.07 -69.82 -39.89
N GLU A 330 -32.18 -70.23 -38.96
CA GLU A 330 -31.21 -69.34 -38.33
C GLU A 330 -30.26 -68.70 -39.37
N GLU A 331 -29.83 -69.45 -40.39
CA GLU A 331 -28.96 -68.94 -41.46
C GLU A 331 -29.68 -67.88 -42.30
N GLN A 332 -30.95 -68.13 -42.66
CA GLN A 332 -31.77 -67.15 -43.38
C GLN A 332 -32.01 -65.89 -42.55
N ALA A 333 -32.29 -66.02 -41.24
CA ALA A 333 -32.48 -64.88 -40.36
C ALA A 333 -31.21 -64.01 -40.24
N LEU A 334 -30.03 -64.63 -40.08
CA LEU A 334 -28.75 -63.92 -40.05
C LEU A 334 -28.44 -63.24 -41.38
N THR A 335 -28.70 -63.93 -42.51
CA THR A 335 -28.48 -63.37 -43.85
C THR A 335 -29.38 -62.16 -44.10
N LYS A 336 -30.65 -62.23 -43.66
CA LYS A 336 -31.59 -61.10 -43.75
C LYS A 336 -31.16 -59.92 -42.89
N ALA A 337 -30.81 -60.16 -41.62
CA ALA A 337 -30.31 -59.12 -40.72
C ALA A 337 -29.03 -58.44 -41.24
N TRP A 338 -28.16 -59.22 -41.89
CA TRP A 338 -26.98 -58.70 -42.58
C TRP A 338 -27.36 -57.79 -43.75
N GLN A 339 -28.26 -58.23 -44.63
CA GLN A 339 -28.73 -57.43 -45.77
C GLN A 339 -29.39 -56.11 -45.34
N GLU A 340 -30.21 -56.14 -44.28
CA GLU A 340 -30.82 -54.94 -43.71
C GLU A 340 -29.76 -53.95 -43.16
N THR A 341 -28.73 -54.48 -42.49
CA THR A 341 -27.63 -53.66 -41.95
C THR A 341 -26.71 -53.13 -43.06
N CYS A 342 -26.49 -53.91 -44.11
CA CYS A 342 -25.77 -53.47 -45.31
C CYS A 342 -26.55 -52.38 -46.08
N ALA A 343 -27.88 -52.50 -46.17
CA ALA A 343 -28.73 -51.52 -46.81
C ALA A 343 -28.73 -50.17 -46.07
N SER A 344 -28.78 -50.17 -44.74
CA SER A 344 -28.69 -48.94 -43.94
C SER A 344 -27.33 -48.25 -44.07
N LEU A 345 -26.25 -49.02 -44.25
CA LEU A 345 -24.91 -48.51 -44.54
C LEU A 345 -24.67 -48.18 -46.03
N HIS A 346 -25.61 -48.47 -46.92
CA HIS A 346 -25.49 -48.30 -48.38
C HIS A 346 -24.31 -49.08 -48.99
N ILE A 347 -24.08 -50.30 -48.51
CA ILE A 347 -22.97 -51.16 -48.92
C ILE A 347 -23.51 -52.49 -49.45
N THR A 348 -22.85 -53.05 -50.45
CA THR A 348 -23.15 -54.39 -50.98
C THR A 348 -21.96 -55.33 -50.72
N ARG A 349 -22.07 -56.17 -49.69
CA ARG A 349 -21.09 -57.23 -49.39
C ARG A 349 -21.76 -58.53 -48.99
N ASP A 350 -21.12 -59.63 -49.34
CA ASP A 350 -21.57 -60.97 -48.97
C ASP A 350 -21.14 -61.29 -47.53
N ILE A 351 -22.04 -61.84 -46.72
CA ILE A 351 -21.79 -62.29 -45.35
C ILE A 351 -20.71 -63.36 -45.28
N ALA A 352 -20.45 -64.07 -46.39
CA ALA A 352 -19.43 -65.08 -46.52
C ALA A 352 -17.99 -64.52 -46.65
N GLN A 353 -17.83 -63.26 -47.05
CA GLN A 353 -16.52 -62.63 -47.27
C GLN A 353 -15.96 -62.04 -45.97
N GLU A 354 -14.64 -61.98 -45.85
CA GLU A 354 -13.97 -61.38 -44.69
C GLU A 354 -14.30 -59.88 -44.58
N ILE A 355 -14.87 -59.48 -43.44
CA ILE A 355 -15.25 -58.09 -43.18
C ILE A 355 -14.12 -57.23 -42.58
N ASN A 356 -13.09 -57.88 -42.03
CA ASN A 356 -12.04 -57.24 -41.24
C ASN A 356 -11.24 -56.18 -42.01
N ASP A 357 -10.89 -56.44 -43.27
CA ASP A 357 -10.12 -55.49 -44.08
C ASP A 357 -10.86 -54.16 -44.28
N TRP A 358 -12.16 -54.25 -44.60
CA TRP A 358 -13.02 -53.07 -44.74
C TRP A 358 -13.20 -52.33 -43.42
N MET A 359 -13.34 -53.06 -42.30
CA MET A 359 -13.40 -52.43 -40.97
C MET A 359 -12.12 -51.64 -40.67
N GLN A 360 -10.95 -52.21 -40.98
CA GLN A 360 -9.66 -51.53 -40.82
C GLN A 360 -9.55 -50.31 -41.75
N GLU A 361 -10.04 -50.38 -42.99
CA GLU A 361 -10.09 -49.22 -43.89
C GLU A 361 -10.98 -48.10 -43.35
N GLN A 362 -12.16 -48.42 -42.81
CA GLN A 362 -13.06 -47.44 -42.20
C GLN A 362 -12.46 -46.82 -40.93
N GLU A 363 -11.81 -47.62 -40.08
CA GLU A 363 -11.10 -47.11 -38.89
C GLU A 363 -9.92 -46.20 -39.26
N ARG A 364 -9.14 -46.57 -40.29
CA ARG A 364 -8.06 -45.71 -40.82
C ARG A 364 -8.59 -44.40 -41.37
N TYR A 365 -9.70 -44.44 -42.12
CA TYR A 365 -10.36 -43.25 -42.64
C TYR A 365 -10.86 -42.34 -41.51
N GLU A 366 -11.51 -42.91 -40.48
CA GLU A 366 -11.95 -42.19 -39.28
C GLU A 366 -10.77 -41.52 -38.56
N GLN A 367 -9.65 -42.23 -38.36
CA GLN A 367 -8.42 -41.66 -37.79
C GLN A 367 -7.86 -40.51 -38.64
N GLN A 368 -7.84 -40.65 -39.97
CA GLN A 368 -7.37 -39.60 -40.89
C GLN A 368 -8.27 -38.36 -40.86
N LEU A 369 -9.59 -38.53 -40.68
CA LEU A 369 -10.52 -37.42 -40.51
C LEU A 369 -10.27 -36.65 -39.21
N TYR A 370 -10.09 -37.35 -38.09
CA TYR A 370 -9.74 -36.70 -36.82
C TYR A 370 -8.39 -35.98 -36.86
N GLN A 371 -7.39 -36.56 -37.54
CA GLN A 371 -6.10 -35.89 -37.75
C GLN A 371 -6.25 -34.63 -38.62
N LEU A 372 -7.04 -34.70 -39.70
CA LEU A 372 -7.29 -33.55 -40.56
C LEU A 372 -8.06 -32.45 -39.83
N SER A 373 -9.07 -32.80 -39.01
CA SER A 373 -9.84 -31.80 -38.24
C SER A 373 -8.97 -31.06 -37.23
N GLN A 374 -8.10 -31.78 -36.49
CA GLN A 374 -7.13 -31.18 -35.58
C GLN A 374 -6.17 -30.23 -36.31
N ARG A 375 -5.69 -30.64 -37.49
CA ARG A 375 -4.79 -29.83 -38.30
C ARG A 375 -5.47 -28.56 -38.84
N LEU A 376 -6.70 -28.66 -39.35
CA LEU A 376 -7.48 -27.51 -39.83
C LEU A 376 -7.80 -26.54 -38.69
N MET A 377 -8.16 -27.05 -37.51
CA MET A 377 -8.38 -26.23 -36.32
C MET A 377 -7.12 -25.44 -35.94
N LEU A 378 -5.96 -26.10 -35.89
CA LEU A 378 -4.68 -25.44 -35.61
C LEU A 378 -4.27 -24.44 -36.71
N GLN A 379 -4.57 -24.72 -37.98
CA GLN A 379 -4.35 -23.77 -39.07
C GLN A 379 -5.20 -22.51 -38.90
N SER A 380 -6.48 -22.64 -38.53
CA SER A 380 -7.34 -21.49 -38.23
C SER A 380 -6.74 -20.66 -37.09
N GLN A 381 -6.42 -21.31 -35.96
CA GLN A 381 -5.80 -20.64 -34.81
C GLN A 381 -4.51 -19.92 -35.19
N LEU A 382 -3.70 -20.52 -36.06
CA LEU A 382 -2.45 -19.95 -36.53
C LEU A 382 -2.67 -18.72 -37.43
N ASN A 383 -3.70 -18.73 -38.28
CA ASN A 383 -4.07 -17.58 -39.10
C ASN A 383 -4.59 -16.42 -38.22
N ASP A 384 -5.46 -16.72 -37.25
CA ASP A 384 -5.97 -15.72 -36.30
C ASP A 384 -4.82 -15.10 -35.49
N GLN A 385 -3.90 -15.94 -35.01
CA GLN A 385 -2.73 -15.51 -34.26
C GLN A 385 -1.77 -14.66 -35.12
N GLN A 386 -1.60 -14.97 -36.41
CA GLN A 386 -0.84 -14.14 -37.34
C GLN A 386 -1.50 -12.77 -37.59
N ALA A 387 -2.83 -12.72 -37.65
CA ALA A 387 -3.54 -11.46 -37.78
C ALA A 387 -3.31 -10.56 -36.55
N LEU A 388 -3.36 -11.15 -35.35
CA LEU A 388 -3.06 -10.46 -34.08
C LEU A 388 -1.61 -9.96 -33.99
N GLU A 389 -0.63 -10.77 -34.44
CA GLU A 389 0.77 -10.35 -34.51
C GLU A 389 0.94 -9.15 -35.44
N ARG A 390 0.40 -9.21 -36.66
CA ARG A 390 0.45 -8.10 -37.63
C ARG A 390 -0.21 -6.83 -37.09
N GLN A 391 -1.32 -6.96 -36.36
CA GLN A 391 -1.98 -5.82 -35.74
C GLN A 391 -1.08 -5.18 -34.67
N ALA A 392 -0.42 -5.99 -33.84
CA ALA A 392 0.52 -5.50 -32.84
C ALA A 392 1.74 -4.82 -33.47
N GLU A 393 2.27 -5.35 -34.58
CA GLU A 393 3.35 -4.71 -35.36
C GLU A 393 2.93 -3.35 -35.90
N GLN A 394 1.72 -3.25 -36.48
CA GLN A 394 1.20 -1.99 -37.01
C GLN A 394 0.97 -0.95 -35.92
N GLN A 395 0.46 -1.37 -34.75
CA GLN A 395 0.28 -0.48 -33.59
C GLN A 395 1.62 0.06 -33.10
N LEU A 396 2.62 -0.81 -32.92
CA LEU A 396 3.97 -0.41 -32.51
C LEU A 396 4.62 0.55 -33.52
N ALA A 397 4.45 0.29 -34.83
CA ALA A 397 4.97 1.17 -35.88
C ALA A 397 4.29 2.55 -35.86
N ALA A 398 2.97 2.58 -35.70
CA ALA A 398 2.20 3.83 -35.65
C ALA A 398 2.54 4.67 -34.42
N THR A 399 2.65 4.05 -33.23
CA THR A 399 3.04 4.76 -32.00
C THR A 399 4.46 5.29 -32.09
N ARG A 400 5.39 4.52 -32.68
CA ARG A 400 6.78 4.94 -32.90
C ARG A 400 6.87 6.12 -33.87
N GLN A 401 6.16 6.06 -34.99
CA GLN A 401 6.14 7.14 -35.97
C GLN A 401 5.48 8.42 -35.43
N GLY A 402 4.40 8.27 -34.64
CA GLY A 402 3.75 9.38 -33.96
C GLY A 402 4.70 10.10 -32.99
N LEU A 403 5.38 9.34 -32.14
CA LEU A 403 6.40 9.88 -31.23
C LEU A 403 7.56 10.55 -31.99
N GLU A 404 8.06 9.92 -33.06
CA GLU A 404 9.13 10.50 -33.88
C GLU A 404 8.72 11.84 -34.50
N SER A 405 7.50 11.94 -35.03
CA SER A 405 6.98 13.20 -35.57
C SER A 405 6.83 14.29 -34.50
N ALA A 406 6.39 13.94 -33.30
CA ALA A 406 6.25 14.86 -32.17
C ALA A 406 7.61 15.37 -31.68
N LEU A 407 8.61 14.50 -31.62
CA LEU A 407 9.98 14.87 -31.26
C LEU A 407 10.62 15.76 -32.34
N GLN A 408 10.43 15.44 -33.62
CA GLN A 408 10.97 16.24 -34.73
C GLN A 408 10.40 17.67 -34.75
N ALA A 409 9.11 17.85 -34.42
CA ALA A 409 8.49 19.17 -34.29
C ALA A 409 9.17 20.04 -33.21
N LEU A 410 9.85 19.42 -32.24
CA LEU A 410 10.58 20.06 -31.15
C LEU A 410 12.11 20.00 -31.35
N ALA A 411 12.56 19.70 -32.57
CA ALA A 411 13.96 19.55 -32.97
C ALA A 411 14.73 18.47 -32.16
N LEU A 412 14.02 17.41 -31.76
CA LEU A 412 14.57 16.25 -31.05
C LEU A 412 14.53 15.01 -31.94
N SER A 413 15.45 14.08 -31.70
CA SER A 413 15.48 12.77 -32.36
C SER A 413 15.04 11.67 -31.40
N LEU A 414 14.43 10.62 -31.94
CA LEU A 414 14.08 9.43 -31.18
C LEU A 414 15.36 8.81 -30.55
N PRO A 415 15.38 8.53 -29.23
CA PRO A 415 16.52 7.86 -28.60
C PRO A 415 16.68 6.42 -29.13
N ALA A 416 17.89 5.90 -29.00
CA ALA A 416 18.16 4.49 -29.30
C ALA A 416 17.45 3.59 -28.28
N GLU A 417 17.05 2.39 -28.71
CA GLU A 417 16.32 1.44 -27.87
C GLU A 417 17.12 1.09 -26.60
N GLY A 418 16.48 1.18 -25.44
CA GLY A 418 17.09 0.95 -24.13
C GLY A 418 17.73 2.19 -23.50
N THR A 419 17.78 3.34 -24.19
CA THR A 419 18.31 4.60 -23.64
C THR A 419 17.23 5.64 -23.33
N GLU A 420 15.95 5.27 -23.44
CA GLU A 420 14.81 6.18 -23.31
C GLU A 420 14.76 6.84 -21.93
N ALA A 421 15.05 6.09 -20.87
CA ALA A 421 15.05 6.61 -19.49
C ALA A 421 16.17 7.64 -19.26
N ALA A 422 17.37 7.38 -19.78
CA ALA A 422 18.49 8.31 -19.69
C ALA A 422 18.22 9.58 -20.53
N TRP A 423 17.62 9.41 -21.70
CA TRP A 423 17.21 10.51 -22.57
C TRP A 423 16.16 11.40 -21.90
N LEU A 424 15.12 10.81 -21.30
CA LEU A 424 14.08 11.55 -20.55
C LEU A 424 14.68 12.30 -19.37
N HIS A 425 15.53 11.65 -18.58
CA HIS A 425 16.21 12.28 -17.44
C HIS A 425 17.07 13.47 -17.86
N ALA A 426 17.74 13.39 -19.03
CA ALA A 426 18.50 14.52 -19.56
C ALA A 426 17.61 15.72 -19.95
N ARG A 427 16.42 15.48 -20.51
CA ARG A 427 15.47 16.57 -20.82
C ARG A 427 14.84 17.15 -19.55
N GLU A 428 14.57 16.30 -18.56
CA GLU A 428 14.09 16.73 -17.24
C GLU A 428 15.09 17.60 -16.50
N SER A 429 16.39 17.28 -16.57
CA SER A 429 17.43 18.10 -15.93
C SER A 429 17.60 19.46 -16.61
N GLU A 430 17.52 19.53 -17.94
CA GLU A 430 17.54 20.80 -18.68
C GLU A 430 16.31 21.67 -18.36
N PHE A 431 15.12 21.07 -18.25
CA PHE A 431 13.92 21.80 -17.82
C PHE A 431 14.05 22.28 -16.38
N ALA A 432 14.58 21.46 -15.47
CA ALA A 432 14.83 21.85 -14.08
C ALA A 432 15.84 23.00 -13.97
N GLN A 433 16.91 22.99 -14.79
CA GLN A 433 17.84 24.12 -14.88
C GLN A 433 17.14 25.39 -15.36
N TRP A 434 16.30 25.30 -16.40
CA TRP A 434 15.53 26.43 -16.89
C TRP A 434 14.59 26.98 -15.81
N GLN A 435 13.88 26.12 -15.09
CA GLN A 435 12.98 26.51 -14.00
C GLN A 435 13.73 27.16 -12.82
N ALA A 436 14.92 26.67 -12.48
CA ALA A 436 15.76 27.29 -11.46
C ALA A 436 16.18 28.71 -11.86
N GLN A 437 16.59 28.92 -13.10
CA GLN A 437 16.94 30.24 -13.63
C GLN A 437 15.72 31.18 -13.68
N GLN A 438 14.53 30.68 -14.03
CA GLN A 438 13.29 31.45 -13.98
C GLN A 438 12.95 31.87 -12.54
N THR A 439 13.10 30.97 -11.58
CA THR A 439 12.83 31.27 -10.16
C THR A 439 13.82 32.31 -9.64
N GLN A 440 15.09 32.23 -10.04
CA GLN A 440 16.11 33.23 -9.71
C GLN A 440 15.81 34.59 -10.34
N HIS A 441 15.36 34.62 -11.59
CA HIS A 441 14.91 35.83 -12.26
C HIS A 441 13.77 36.51 -11.47
N ASP A 442 12.75 35.75 -11.07
CA ASP A 442 11.61 36.27 -10.32
C ASP A 442 12.02 36.76 -8.91
N ALA A 443 12.95 36.07 -8.25
CA ALA A 443 13.50 36.48 -6.96
C ALA A 443 14.28 37.81 -7.05
N ILE A 444 15.11 37.98 -8.09
CA ILE A 444 15.83 39.23 -8.34
C ILE A 444 14.84 40.36 -8.67
N GLN A 445 13.78 40.08 -9.44
CA GLN A 445 12.73 41.05 -9.73
C GLN A 445 12.02 41.53 -8.45
N GLN A 446 11.75 40.64 -7.50
CA GLN A 446 11.20 41.00 -6.19
C GLN A 446 12.17 41.83 -5.35
N GLN A 447 13.47 41.51 -5.37
CA GLN A 447 14.49 42.32 -4.69
C GLN A 447 14.56 43.74 -5.25
N ILE A 448 14.51 43.90 -6.58
CA ILE A 448 14.44 45.21 -7.24
C ILE A 448 13.17 45.96 -6.81
N ALA A 449 12.02 45.28 -6.76
CA ALA A 449 10.76 45.87 -6.33
C ALA A 449 10.81 46.33 -4.87
N ALA A 450 11.51 45.62 -3.98
CA ALA A 450 11.69 45.99 -2.58
C ALA A 450 12.54 47.26 -2.39
N LEU A 451 13.48 47.55 -3.29
CA LEU A 451 14.31 48.76 -3.27
C LEU A 451 13.56 50.00 -3.78
N ARG A 452 12.51 49.82 -4.60
CA ARG A 452 11.72 50.92 -5.18
C ARG A 452 11.16 51.90 -4.14
N PRO A 453 10.45 51.49 -3.07
CA PRO A 453 9.92 52.44 -2.09
C PRO A 453 11.03 53.23 -1.38
N LEU A 454 12.20 52.64 -1.14
CA LEU A 454 13.34 53.34 -0.54
C LEU A 454 13.86 54.43 -1.49
N LEU A 455 13.99 54.13 -2.78
CA LEU A 455 14.45 55.08 -3.79
C LEU A 455 13.39 56.15 -4.15
N GLU A 456 12.11 55.91 -3.91
CA GLU A 456 11.05 56.93 -4.10
C GLU A 456 10.92 57.86 -2.89
N THR A 457 11.23 57.39 -1.68
CA THR A 457 11.05 58.16 -0.43
C THR A 457 12.28 58.98 -0.02
N LEU A 458 13.50 58.48 -0.23
CA LEU A 458 14.71 59.23 0.10
C LEU A 458 14.94 60.35 -0.93
N PRO A 459 15.24 61.59 -0.54
CA PRO A 459 15.50 62.66 -1.50
C PRO A 459 16.78 62.42 -2.30
N THR A 460 16.82 62.92 -3.53
CA THR A 460 18.05 62.98 -4.33
C THR A 460 19.02 63.99 -3.71
N SER A 461 20.22 63.53 -3.36
CA SER A 461 21.33 64.41 -3.00
C SER A 461 22.09 64.80 -4.25
N ASP A 462 22.44 66.08 -4.39
CA ASP A 462 23.22 66.60 -5.53
C ASP A 462 24.70 66.20 -5.48
N GLU A 463 25.16 65.64 -4.35
CA GLU A 463 26.53 65.17 -4.17
C GLU A 463 26.75 63.82 -4.89
N THR A 464 27.39 63.87 -6.06
CA THR A 464 27.69 62.71 -6.91
C THR A 464 28.77 61.77 -6.33
N GLU A 465 29.51 62.20 -5.32
CA GLU A 465 30.69 61.50 -4.76
C GLU A 465 30.48 61.02 -3.31
N VAL A 466 29.25 60.69 -2.94
CA VAL A 466 29.01 60.04 -1.65
C VAL A 466 29.55 58.59 -1.71
N GLU A 467 30.05 58.05 -0.60
CA GLU A 467 30.44 56.64 -0.52
C GLU A 467 29.19 55.78 -0.29
N ALA A 468 28.94 54.78 -1.14
CA ALA A 468 27.76 53.93 -0.96
C ALA A 468 27.89 53.06 0.28
N GLU A 469 26.80 52.97 1.05
CA GLU A 469 26.71 52.02 2.16
C GLU A 469 26.73 50.58 1.61
N SER A 470 27.54 49.70 2.22
CA SER A 470 27.70 48.31 1.76
C SER A 470 26.46 47.44 2.02
N ALA A 471 25.74 47.74 3.09
CA ALA A 471 24.49 47.08 3.45
C ALA A 471 23.44 48.14 3.81
N ILE A 472 22.25 48.01 3.22
CA ILE A 472 21.13 48.90 3.52
C ILE A 472 20.59 48.55 4.91
N PRO A 473 20.58 49.48 5.88
CA PRO A 473 20.01 49.22 7.20
C PRO A 473 18.50 49.01 7.11
N ASP A 474 17.97 48.05 7.87
CA ASP A 474 16.52 47.80 7.94
C ASP A 474 15.74 49.01 8.46
N ASN A 475 16.37 49.82 9.30
CA ASN A 475 15.80 51.02 9.92
C ASN A 475 15.99 52.31 9.10
N TRP A 476 16.18 52.23 7.78
CA TRP A 476 16.36 53.41 6.93
C TRP A 476 15.20 54.43 7.03
N ARG A 477 13.98 53.97 7.34
CA ARG A 477 12.81 54.85 7.57
C ARG A 477 12.97 55.69 8.84
N GLU A 478 13.45 55.10 9.92
CA GLU A 478 13.70 55.81 11.18
C GLU A 478 14.77 56.89 10.98
N ILE A 479 15.83 56.58 10.22
CA ILE A 479 16.88 57.54 9.87
C ILE A 479 16.31 58.70 9.03
N HIS A 480 15.39 58.41 8.11
CA HIS A 480 14.71 59.44 7.33
C HIS A 480 13.81 60.32 8.20
N GLU A 481 13.01 59.74 9.09
CA GLU A 481 12.15 60.46 10.03
C GLU A 481 12.97 61.30 11.03
N GLU A 482 14.11 60.77 11.49
CA GLU A 482 15.05 61.49 12.33
C GLU A 482 15.61 62.73 11.61
N CYS A 483 16.00 62.60 10.33
CA CYS A 483 16.40 63.76 9.52
C CYS A 483 15.32 64.83 9.47
N LEU A 484 14.05 64.46 9.23
CA LEU A 484 12.92 65.40 9.17
C LEU A 484 12.68 66.06 10.53
N SER A 485 12.75 65.28 11.61
CA SER A 485 12.60 65.77 12.98
C SER A 485 13.72 66.74 13.37
N LEU A 486 14.98 66.39 13.11
CA LEU A 486 16.14 67.25 13.37
C LEU A 486 16.10 68.53 12.55
N HIS A 487 15.62 68.48 11.31
CA HIS A 487 15.43 69.67 10.49
C HIS A 487 14.37 70.61 11.09
N SER A 488 13.21 70.06 11.49
CA SER A 488 12.16 70.82 12.19
C SER A 488 12.66 71.41 13.51
N GLN A 489 13.43 70.64 14.30
CA GLN A 489 14.06 71.11 15.53
C GLN A 489 15.04 72.25 15.27
N LEU A 490 15.87 72.16 14.21
CA LEU A 490 16.81 73.21 13.83
C LEU A 490 16.07 74.51 13.50
N VAL A 491 15.01 74.45 12.69
CA VAL A 491 14.19 75.61 12.33
C VAL A 491 13.55 76.24 13.58
N SER A 492 13.00 75.42 14.48
CA SER A 492 12.42 75.89 15.75
C SER A 492 13.46 76.56 16.65
N GLN A 493 14.65 75.98 16.79
CA GLN A 493 15.75 76.55 17.58
C GLN A 493 16.28 77.86 16.96
N GLN A 494 16.40 77.94 15.63
CA GLN A 494 16.77 79.17 14.93
C GLN A 494 15.73 80.28 15.17
N GLN A 495 14.44 79.95 15.13
CA GLN A 495 13.39 80.90 15.47
C GLN A 495 13.51 81.34 16.94
N GLN A 496 13.78 80.43 17.86
CA GLN A 496 14.02 80.77 19.27
C GLN A 496 15.25 81.68 19.44
N GLU A 497 16.34 81.45 18.72
CA GLU A 497 17.51 82.33 18.72
C GLU A 497 17.14 83.74 18.29
N THR A 498 16.34 83.90 17.22
CA THR A 498 15.89 85.23 16.78
C THR A 498 15.06 85.95 17.84
N GLN A 499 14.20 85.22 18.56
CA GLN A 499 13.38 85.79 19.64
C GLN A 499 14.22 86.16 20.88
N GLU A 500 15.14 85.29 21.31
CA GLU A 500 16.01 85.55 22.46
C GLU A 500 17.00 86.68 22.16
N LYS A 501 17.50 86.78 20.92
CA LYS A 501 18.30 87.92 20.47
C LYS A 501 17.52 89.22 20.56
N ALA A 502 16.28 89.25 20.06
CA ALA A 502 15.42 90.44 20.15
C ALA A 502 15.12 90.83 21.61
N ARG A 503 14.91 89.84 22.50
CA ARG A 503 14.72 90.07 23.95
C ARG A 503 15.97 90.64 24.61
N LEU A 504 17.14 90.11 24.26
CA LEU A 504 18.43 90.61 24.73
C LEU A 504 18.69 92.04 24.27
N ASP A 505 18.44 92.34 23.00
CA ASP A 505 18.58 93.70 22.46
C ASP A 505 17.64 94.68 23.20
N GLN A 506 16.41 94.24 23.52
CA GLN A 506 15.46 95.03 24.30
C GLN A 506 15.90 95.24 25.76
N SER A 507 16.38 94.20 26.47
CA SER A 507 16.83 94.34 27.85
C SER A 507 18.12 95.16 27.95
N GLN A 508 19.01 95.03 26.97
CA GLN A 508 20.21 95.86 26.86
C GLN A 508 19.82 97.33 26.67
N ALA A 509 18.88 97.65 25.78
CA ALA A 509 18.38 99.01 25.62
C ALA A 509 17.72 99.56 26.89
N GLN A 510 16.93 98.75 27.60
CA GLN A 510 16.31 99.12 28.87
C GLN A 510 17.35 99.39 29.97
N PHE A 511 18.36 98.52 30.11
CA PHE A 511 19.44 98.70 31.07
C PHE A 511 20.29 99.93 30.74
N THR A 512 20.66 100.14 29.47
CA THR A 512 21.42 101.33 29.06
C THR A 512 20.63 102.63 29.29
N SER A 513 19.33 102.65 29.00
CA SER A 513 18.47 103.80 29.28
C SER A 513 18.35 104.07 30.79
N ALA A 514 18.20 103.02 31.61
CA ALA A 514 18.09 103.16 33.06
C ALA A 514 19.42 103.57 33.71
N LEU A 515 20.55 103.08 33.18
CA LEU A 515 21.89 103.48 33.58
C LEU A 515 22.14 104.97 33.27
N ALA A 516 21.76 105.43 32.07
CA ALA A 516 21.91 106.84 31.68
C ALA A 516 21.04 107.81 32.50
N ALA A 517 19.88 107.35 32.99
CA ALA A 517 19.02 108.10 33.91
C ALA A 517 19.50 108.06 35.37
N SER A 518 20.50 107.23 35.68
CA SER A 518 21.04 107.04 37.03
C SER A 518 22.21 107.98 37.34
N ARG A 519 22.68 107.92 38.59
CA ARG A 519 23.81 108.71 39.10
C ARG A 519 25.18 108.07 38.83
N PHE A 520 25.22 106.96 38.09
CA PHE A 520 26.45 106.27 37.70
C PHE A 520 26.91 106.71 36.31
N SER A 521 28.19 107.03 36.15
CA SER A 521 28.77 107.49 34.87
C SER A 521 28.94 106.36 33.85
N ASP A 522 29.16 105.15 34.32
CA ASP A 522 29.42 103.97 33.50
C ASP A 522 29.04 102.67 34.23
N ARG A 523 29.11 101.56 33.49
CA ARG A 523 28.81 100.22 34.00
C ARG A 523 29.74 99.81 35.15
N GLU A 524 30.99 100.26 35.16
CA GLU A 524 31.96 99.95 36.21
C GLU A 524 31.61 100.65 37.53
N ALA A 525 31.19 101.92 37.48
CA ALA A 525 30.70 102.64 38.64
C ALA A 525 29.41 102.02 39.23
N PHE A 526 28.53 101.48 38.39
CA PHE A 526 27.37 100.70 38.84
C PHE A 526 27.76 99.40 39.55
N LEU A 527 28.65 98.60 38.94
CA LEU A 527 29.12 97.33 39.53
C LEU A 527 29.87 97.54 40.84
N ALA A 528 30.65 98.62 40.96
CA ALA A 528 31.36 98.99 42.18
C ALA A 528 30.42 99.45 43.32
N ALA A 529 29.22 99.96 42.99
CA ALA A 529 28.19 100.37 43.95
C ALA A 529 27.20 99.25 44.30
N LEU A 530 27.29 98.09 43.62
CA LEU A 530 26.45 96.93 43.87
C LEU A 530 26.95 96.20 45.13
N LEU A 531 26.20 96.34 46.22
CA LEU A 531 26.39 95.54 47.44
C LEU A 531 25.60 94.23 47.33
N ASP A 532 26.13 93.14 47.87
CA ASP A 532 25.38 91.89 48.04
C ASP A 532 24.22 92.07 49.03
N ASP A 533 23.16 91.29 48.89
CA ASP A 533 21.94 91.45 49.72
C ASP A 533 22.24 91.27 51.21
N GLU A 534 23.22 90.45 51.58
CA GLU A 534 23.58 90.22 52.98
C GLU A 534 24.26 91.45 53.58
N THR A 535 25.21 92.09 52.88
CA THR A 535 25.81 93.35 53.35
C THR A 535 24.87 94.54 53.26
N ALA A 536 24.04 94.64 52.22
CA ALA A 536 23.03 95.69 52.08
C ALA A 536 21.93 95.57 53.14
N GLN A 537 21.41 94.37 53.41
CA GLN A 537 20.47 94.13 54.50
C GLN A 537 21.12 94.32 55.86
N ARG A 538 22.38 93.91 56.06
CA ARG A 538 23.09 94.13 57.33
C ARG A 538 23.32 95.62 57.59
N LEU A 539 23.65 96.42 56.59
CA LEU A 539 23.79 97.88 56.72
C LEU A 539 22.44 98.59 56.83
N THR A 540 21.39 98.11 56.13
CA THR A 540 20.03 98.64 56.24
C THR A 540 19.41 98.31 57.60
N GLN A 541 19.59 97.07 58.07
CA GLN A 541 19.25 96.66 59.43
C GLN A 541 20.10 97.41 60.43
N LEU A 542 21.38 97.67 60.20
CA LEU A 542 22.18 98.46 61.13
C LEU A 542 21.67 99.91 61.19
N LYS A 543 21.33 100.53 60.05
CA LYS A 543 20.69 101.86 59.99
C LYS A 543 19.34 101.87 60.70
N GLN A 544 18.44 100.98 60.30
CA GLN A 544 17.09 100.86 60.87
C GLN A 544 17.12 100.42 62.32
N THR A 545 18.04 99.54 62.73
CA THR A 545 18.19 99.10 64.12
C THR A 545 18.76 100.22 64.96
N LEU A 546 19.70 101.03 64.47
CA LEU A 546 20.21 102.18 65.23
C LEU A 546 19.17 103.31 65.27
N GLU A 547 18.49 103.61 64.17
CA GLU A 547 17.41 104.62 64.08
C GLU A 547 16.16 104.17 64.85
N GLN A 548 15.76 102.90 64.77
CA GLN A 548 14.72 102.31 65.62
C GLN A 548 15.20 102.15 67.05
N GLN A 549 16.43 101.81 67.37
CA GLN A 549 16.87 101.79 68.77
C GLN A 549 16.83 103.20 69.35
N LEU A 550 17.15 104.23 68.55
CA LEU A 550 17.03 105.62 68.95
C LEU A 550 15.57 106.06 69.13
N GLN A 551 14.73 105.80 68.12
CA GLN A 551 13.32 106.17 68.09
C GLN A 551 12.48 105.31 69.04
N GLN A 552 12.73 104.00 69.13
CA GLN A 552 12.12 103.08 70.09
C GLN A 552 12.66 103.31 71.48
N ALA A 553 13.94 103.58 71.74
CA ALA A 553 14.33 103.88 73.11
C ALA A 553 13.78 105.24 73.58
N ALA A 554 13.63 106.21 72.67
CA ALA A 554 12.93 107.47 72.94
C ALA A 554 11.42 107.28 73.11
N ALA A 555 10.76 106.56 72.20
CA ALA A 555 9.34 106.29 72.20
C ALA A 555 8.97 105.31 73.31
N LEU A 556 9.72 104.24 73.58
CA LEU A 556 9.50 103.30 74.70
C LEU A 556 9.71 103.99 76.05
N CYS A 557 10.59 104.98 76.17
CA CYS A 557 10.69 105.77 77.40
C CYS A 557 9.41 106.61 77.61
N GLU A 558 8.89 107.22 76.55
CA GLU A 558 7.65 108.01 76.58
C GLU A 558 6.38 107.13 76.66
N GLN A 559 6.41 105.96 76.03
CA GLN A 559 5.31 105.01 75.84
C GLN A 559 5.22 104.03 77.00
N ALA A 560 6.31 103.52 77.58
CA ALA A 560 6.23 102.72 78.80
C ALA A 560 5.71 103.55 79.99
N THR A 561 6.02 104.85 80.00
CA THR A 561 5.45 105.82 80.96
C THR A 561 3.95 106.01 80.73
N ARG A 562 3.49 106.24 79.47
CA ARG A 562 2.06 106.36 79.14
C ARG A 562 1.27 105.04 79.19
N GLN A 563 1.88 103.88 78.91
CA GLN A 563 1.24 102.57 78.85
C GLN A 563 1.02 101.97 80.24
N HIS A 564 1.91 102.23 81.20
CA HIS A 564 1.67 101.86 82.59
C HIS A 564 0.44 102.61 83.15
N GLU A 565 0.32 103.91 82.85
CA GLU A 565 -0.81 104.76 83.25
C GLU A 565 -2.11 104.43 82.50
N ALA A 566 -2.05 104.13 81.20
CA ALA A 566 -3.23 103.78 80.39
C ALA A 566 -3.73 102.34 80.64
N HIS A 567 -2.86 101.38 80.95
CA HIS A 567 -3.22 99.98 81.24
C HIS A 567 -3.93 99.81 82.59
N LEU A 568 -3.69 100.71 83.56
CA LEU A 568 -4.41 100.76 84.84
C LEU A 568 -5.83 101.35 84.71
N ALA A 569 -6.08 102.18 83.69
CA ALA A 569 -7.35 102.87 83.47
C ALA A 569 -8.39 102.06 82.66
N LEU A 570 -7.99 100.98 81.97
CA LEU A 570 -8.83 100.17 81.08
C LEU A 570 -9.01 98.74 81.62
N ARG A 571 -9.72 98.60 82.75
CA ARG A 571 -10.16 97.30 83.28
C ARG A 571 -11.46 96.86 82.57
N PRO A 572 -11.48 95.77 81.79
CA PRO A 572 -12.71 95.31 81.14
C PRO A 572 -13.65 94.63 82.16
N GLN A 573 -14.95 94.96 82.12
CA GLN A 573 -16.01 94.22 82.82
C GLN A 573 -16.48 93.04 81.94
N GLY A 574 -16.68 91.86 82.55
CA GLY A 574 -17.21 90.65 81.87
C GLY A 574 -16.15 89.68 81.33
N VAL A 575 -15.30 89.14 82.21
CA VAL A 575 -14.36 88.05 81.88
C VAL A 575 -14.90 86.77 82.51
N ASP A 576 -15.63 85.95 81.75
CA ASP A 576 -16.23 84.69 82.23
C ASP A 576 -15.97 83.48 81.31
N ALA A 577 -14.93 83.53 80.46
CA ALA A 577 -14.58 82.38 79.61
C ALA A 577 -13.09 82.03 79.69
N ASP A 578 -12.82 80.73 79.80
CA ASP A 578 -11.51 80.18 80.12
C ASP A 578 -10.76 79.70 78.85
N VAL A 579 -9.44 79.86 78.84
CA VAL A 579 -8.53 79.59 77.69
C VAL A 579 -8.63 78.18 77.04
N PRO A 580 -9.05 77.10 77.72
CA PRO A 580 -9.10 75.76 77.13
C PRO A 580 -10.08 75.58 75.95
N THR A 581 -11.20 76.33 75.89
CA THR A 581 -12.26 76.12 74.89
C THR A 581 -11.87 76.56 73.47
N LEU A 582 -11.04 77.60 73.36
CA LEU A 582 -10.55 78.10 72.06
C LEU A 582 -9.47 77.19 71.46
N GLN A 583 -8.75 76.42 72.27
CA GLN A 583 -7.79 75.42 71.80
C GLN A 583 -8.47 74.17 71.22
N THR A 584 -9.66 73.82 71.71
CA THR A 584 -10.40 72.62 71.26
C THR A 584 -10.92 72.77 69.82
N GLN A 585 -11.36 73.97 69.43
CA GLN A 585 -11.88 74.24 68.08
C GLN A 585 -10.79 74.21 67.01
N LEU A 586 -9.57 74.65 67.34
CA LEU A 586 -8.40 74.57 66.47
C LEU A 586 -7.96 73.12 66.20
N HIS A 587 -8.09 72.24 67.19
CA HIS A 587 -7.76 70.82 67.07
C HIS A 587 -8.71 70.06 66.14
N ALA A 588 -10.01 70.37 66.19
CA ALA A 588 -11.03 69.72 65.36
C ALA A 588 -10.87 69.99 63.85
N LEU A 589 -10.43 71.19 63.47
CA LEU A 589 -10.15 71.55 62.08
C LEU A 589 -8.90 70.84 61.54
N ALA A 590 -7.86 70.66 62.37
CA ALA A 590 -6.65 69.96 62.00
C ALA A 590 -6.88 68.45 61.76
N GLN A 591 -7.80 67.82 62.49
CA GLN A 591 -8.18 66.42 62.27
C GLN A 591 -8.87 66.22 60.91
N ARG A 592 -9.85 67.07 60.55
CA ARG A 592 -10.57 66.96 59.27
C ARG A 592 -9.66 67.07 58.04
N LEU A 593 -8.60 67.88 58.12
CA LEU A 593 -7.64 68.06 57.04
C LEU A 593 -6.76 66.82 56.86
N ARG A 594 -6.41 66.16 57.97
CA ARG A 594 -5.64 64.91 57.98
C ARG A 594 -6.44 63.77 57.36
N ASP A 595 -7.71 63.61 57.75
CA ASP A 595 -8.58 62.54 57.25
C ASP A 595 -8.81 62.60 55.74
N ASN A 596 -9.02 63.81 55.19
CA ASN A 596 -9.16 64.00 53.73
C ASN A 596 -7.89 63.66 52.95
N THR A 597 -6.71 63.96 53.52
CA THR A 597 -5.43 63.66 52.88
C THR A 597 -5.19 62.14 52.81
N THR A 598 -5.50 61.41 53.89
CA THR A 598 -5.42 59.95 53.93
C THR A 598 -6.34 59.31 52.89
N ARG A 599 -7.59 59.77 52.81
CA ARG A 599 -8.59 59.25 51.86
C ARG A 599 -8.20 59.49 50.39
N GLN A 600 -7.53 60.61 50.11
CA GLN A 600 -7.02 60.90 48.76
C GLN A 600 -5.85 59.97 48.38
N GLY A 601 -5.01 59.57 49.35
CA GLY A 601 -3.95 58.59 49.16
C GLY A 601 -4.49 57.18 48.87
N GLU A 602 -5.49 56.74 49.64
CA GLU A 602 -6.16 55.44 49.44
C GLU A 602 -6.76 55.30 48.04
N ILE A 603 -7.47 56.33 47.55
CA ILE A 603 -8.08 56.31 46.22
C ILE A 603 -7.02 56.27 45.11
N ARG A 604 -5.90 57.01 45.25
CA ARG A 604 -4.80 56.95 44.28
C ARG A 604 -4.15 55.58 44.22
N GLN A 605 -4.00 54.92 45.37
CA GLN A 605 -3.44 53.57 45.41
C GLN A 605 -4.38 52.54 44.76
N GLN A 606 -5.68 52.64 44.99
CA GLN A 606 -6.68 51.78 44.33
C GLN A 606 -6.68 51.96 42.81
N LEU A 607 -6.62 53.19 42.30
CA LEU A 607 -6.54 53.46 40.86
C LEU A 607 -5.27 52.88 40.22
N ARG A 608 -4.14 52.93 40.93
CA ARG A 608 -2.88 52.33 40.47
C ARG A 608 -2.98 50.80 40.42
N GLN A 609 -3.53 50.19 41.46
CA GLN A 609 -3.72 48.73 41.51
C GLN A 609 -4.67 48.25 40.40
N ASP A 610 -5.75 49.00 40.10
CA ASP A 610 -6.66 48.69 39.00
C ASP A 610 -5.96 48.75 37.64
N ALA A 611 -5.14 49.78 37.40
CA ALA A 611 -4.36 49.91 36.17
C ALA A 611 -3.34 48.76 36.00
N GLU A 612 -2.60 48.42 37.06
CA GLU A 612 -1.66 47.29 37.06
C GLU A 612 -2.39 45.96 36.82
N SER A 613 -3.56 45.77 37.44
CA SER A 613 -4.39 44.57 37.26
C SER A 613 -4.93 44.43 35.84
N ARG A 614 -5.37 45.53 35.21
CA ARG A 614 -5.82 45.52 33.81
C ARG A 614 -4.69 45.16 32.84
N GLN A 615 -3.50 45.70 33.08
CA GLN A 615 -2.34 45.38 32.24
C GLN A 615 -1.94 43.90 32.39
N GLN A 616 -1.95 43.37 33.62
CA GLN A 616 -1.71 41.95 33.86
C GLN A 616 -2.77 41.07 33.22
N GLN A 617 -4.05 41.43 33.32
CA GLN A 617 -5.14 40.69 32.66
C GLN A 617 -5.01 40.69 31.14
N GLN A 618 -4.59 41.80 30.53
CA GLN A 618 -4.36 41.87 29.09
C GLN A 618 -3.20 40.97 28.66
N ALA A 619 -2.10 40.98 29.42
CA ALA A 619 -0.96 40.10 29.17
C ALA A 619 -1.31 38.61 29.35
N LEU A 620 -2.06 38.26 30.40
CA LEU A 620 -2.59 36.90 30.59
C LEU A 620 -3.55 36.50 29.47
N GLY A 621 -4.38 37.42 28.97
CA GLY A 621 -5.28 37.16 27.84
C GLY A 621 -4.53 36.79 26.56
N GLN A 622 -3.41 37.47 26.28
CA GLN A 622 -2.52 37.12 25.17
C GLN A 622 -1.88 35.75 25.37
N GLN A 623 -1.36 35.46 26.57
CA GLN A 623 -0.78 34.15 26.89
C GLN A 623 -1.80 33.02 26.79
N ILE A 624 -3.05 33.24 27.19
CA ILE A 624 -4.14 32.27 27.05
C ILE A 624 -4.45 32.02 25.57
N ALA A 625 -4.48 33.06 24.74
CA ALA A 625 -4.73 32.91 23.31
C ALA A 625 -3.62 32.12 22.61
N GLU A 626 -2.35 32.41 22.93
CA GLU A 626 -1.19 31.66 22.43
C GLU A 626 -1.22 30.20 22.92
N ALA A 627 -1.50 29.98 24.21
CA ALA A 627 -1.62 28.65 24.77
C ALA A 627 -2.79 27.85 24.20
N ALA A 628 -3.91 28.51 23.86
CA ALA A 628 -5.05 27.88 23.20
C ALA A 628 -4.70 27.41 21.78
N GLN A 629 -4.01 28.24 20.99
CA GLN A 629 -3.51 27.82 19.67
C GLN A 629 -2.56 26.63 19.78
N LEU A 630 -1.61 26.68 20.72
CA LEU A 630 -0.72 25.55 20.98
C LEU A 630 -1.50 24.30 21.39
N ALA A 631 -2.52 24.43 22.24
CA ALA A 631 -3.36 23.30 22.66
C ALA A 631 -4.14 22.70 21.50
N ASP A 632 -4.63 23.51 20.56
CA ASP A 632 -5.29 23.04 19.33
C ASP A 632 -4.31 22.28 18.43
N ASP A 633 -3.09 22.79 18.25
CA ASP A 633 -2.02 22.12 17.49
C ASP A 633 -1.64 20.77 18.13
N TRP A 634 -1.44 20.75 19.45
CA TRP A 634 -1.19 19.52 20.22
C TRP A 634 -2.38 18.56 20.16
N GLY A 635 -3.61 19.07 20.15
CA GLY A 635 -4.83 18.29 19.98
C GLY A 635 -4.89 17.64 18.60
N TYR A 636 -4.55 18.38 17.55
CA TYR A 636 -4.47 17.87 16.18
C TYR A 636 -3.39 16.78 16.04
N LEU A 637 -2.19 17.02 16.54
CA LEU A 637 -1.11 16.02 16.61
C LEU A 637 -1.53 14.78 17.40
N ASN A 638 -2.19 14.96 18.55
CA ASN A 638 -2.68 13.86 19.36
C ASN A 638 -3.75 13.03 18.63
N SER A 639 -4.60 13.68 17.82
CA SER A 639 -5.59 12.98 16.98
C SER A 639 -4.97 12.14 15.87
N LEU A 640 -3.83 12.57 15.31
CA LEU A 640 -3.14 11.91 14.21
C LEU A 640 -2.29 10.72 14.69
N ILE A 641 -1.42 10.98 15.68
CA ILE A 641 -0.36 10.04 16.09
C ILE A 641 -0.33 9.80 17.60
N GLY A 642 -1.17 10.52 18.34
CA GLY A 642 -1.18 10.51 19.79
C GLY A 642 -1.76 9.25 20.41
N SER A 643 -1.06 8.78 21.42
CA SER A 643 -1.51 7.78 22.38
C SER A 643 -0.62 7.90 23.62
N SER A 644 -1.19 7.70 24.80
CA SER A 644 -0.46 7.80 26.08
C SER A 644 0.77 6.88 26.18
N THR A 645 0.76 5.76 25.45
CA THR A 645 1.82 4.74 25.42
C THR A 645 2.72 4.82 24.18
N GLY A 646 2.41 5.72 23.23
CA GLY A 646 3.07 5.82 21.92
C GLY A 646 2.70 4.69 20.93
N ASP A 647 1.73 3.84 21.28
CA ASP A 647 1.35 2.68 20.47
C ASP A 647 0.76 3.04 19.11
N ARG A 648 0.06 4.18 18.97
CA ARG A 648 -0.57 4.55 17.70
C ARG A 648 0.44 4.85 16.60
N PHE A 649 1.40 5.74 16.89
CA PHE A 649 2.52 6.02 15.98
C PHE A 649 3.40 4.79 15.76
N ARG A 650 3.66 4.02 16.83
CA ARG A 650 4.46 2.79 16.73
C ARG A 650 3.82 1.77 15.79
N LYS A 651 2.50 1.52 15.91
CA LYS A 651 1.75 0.62 15.02
C LYS A 651 1.74 1.11 13.58
N PHE A 652 1.63 2.42 13.35
CA PHE A 652 1.73 2.99 12.01
C PHE A 652 3.10 2.72 11.37
N ALA A 653 4.19 3.03 12.08
CA ALA A 653 5.54 2.79 11.61
C ALA A 653 5.86 1.29 11.43
N GLN A 654 5.42 0.46 12.38
CA GLN A 654 5.48 -1.00 12.29
C GLN A 654 4.68 -1.52 11.10
N GLY A 655 3.55 -0.90 10.77
CA GLY A 655 2.75 -1.20 9.61
C GLY A 655 3.54 -1.06 8.31
N LEU A 656 4.24 0.06 8.12
CA LEU A 656 5.11 0.27 6.96
C LEU A 656 6.26 -0.74 6.90
N THR A 657 6.80 -1.12 8.06
CA THR A 657 7.88 -2.11 8.16
C THR A 657 7.35 -3.51 7.82
N LEU A 658 6.13 -3.83 8.26
CA LEU A 658 5.43 -5.06 7.94
C LEU A 658 5.09 -5.15 6.45
N ASP A 659 4.69 -4.05 5.80
CA ASP A 659 4.43 -4.03 4.36
C ASP A 659 5.69 -4.37 3.55
N ASN A 660 6.85 -3.83 3.96
CA ASN A 660 8.14 -4.20 3.35
C ASN A 660 8.52 -5.66 3.63
N LEU A 661 8.28 -6.14 4.85
CA LEU A 661 8.49 -7.54 5.22
C LEU A 661 7.62 -8.48 4.38
N VAL A 662 6.35 -8.16 4.19
CA VAL A 662 5.40 -8.92 3.37
C VAL A 662 5.85 -8.94 1.91
N TRP A 663 6.34 -7.82 1.39
CA TRP A 663 6.88 -7.75 0.03
C TRP A 663 8.08 -8.68 -0.16
N LEU A 664 9.05 -8.65 0.76
CA LEU A 664 10.20 -9.57 0.76
C LEU A 664 9.75 -11.02 0.96
N ALA A 665 8.79 -11.27 1.84
CA ALA A 665 8.26 -12.60 2.10
C ALA A 665 7.57 -13.16 0.87
N ASN A 666 6.82 -12.36 0.12
CA ASN A 666 6.23 -12.78 -1.16
C ASN A 666 7.26 -13.10 -2.22
N GLN A 667 8.39 -12.39 -2.25
CA GLN A 667 9.48 -12.71 -3.15
C GLN A 667 10.08 -14.08 -2.83
N GLN A 668 10.25 -14.41 -1.54
CA GLN A 668 10.73 -15.73 -1.11
C GLN A 668 9.65 -16.81 -1.27
N LEU A 669 8.39 -16.52 -0.97
CA LEU A 669 7.27 -17.44 -1.11
C LEU A 669 7.06 -17.83 -2.58
N ASN A 670 7.20 -16.89 -3.52
CA ASN A 670 7.15 -17.21 -4.95
C ASN A 670 8.28 -18.14 -5.41
N ARG A 671 9.45 -18.09 -4.76
CA ARG A 671 10.57 -18.99 -5.03
C ARG A 671 10.36 -20.38 -4.41
N LEU A 672 9.73 -20.43 -3.24
CA LEU A 672 9.45 -21.66 -2.49
C LEU A 672 8.23 -22.40 -3.05
N HIS A 673 7.09 -21.70 -3.15
CA HIS A 673 5.84 -22.25 -3.66
C HIS A 673 4.91 -21.11 -4.13
N GLY A 674 4.84 -20.89 -5.44
CA GLY A 674 4.09 -19.79 -6.07
C GLY A 674 2.56 -19.87 -6.04
N ARG A 675 1.97 -20.61 -5.09
CA ARG A 675 0.51 -20.71 -4.92
C ARG A 675 -0.07 -19.60 -4.04
N TYR A 676 0.67 -19.22 -3.00
CA TYR A 676 0.19 -18.27 -2.01
C TYR A 676 0.89 -16.91 -2.14
N LEU A 677 0.21 -15.86 -1.71
CA LEU A 677 0.82 -14.55 -1.44
C LEU A 677 0.33 -14.06 -0.07
N LEU A 678 1.17 -13.34 0.63
CA LEU A 678 0.85 -12.66 1.87
C LEU A 678 0.41 -11.23 1.57
N GLN A 679 -0.60 -10.78 2.28
CA GLN A 679 -0.99 -9.38 2.30
C GLN A 679 -1.28 -8.95 3.73
N ARG A 680 -1.14 -7.66 4.02
CA ARG A 680 -1.54 -7.11 5.30
C ARG A 680 -3.03 -6.77 5.29
N LYS A 681 -3.73 -7.12 6.37
CA LYS A 681 -5.14 -6.74 6.56
C LYS A 681 -5.29 -5.23 6.73
N ALA A 682 -6.33 -4.65 6.16
CA ALA A 682 -6.67 -3.23 6.32
C ALA A 682 -7.28 -2.93 7.72
N SER A 683 -6.51 -3.21 8.76
CA SER A 683 -6.87 -3.06 10.17
C SER A 683 -5.75 -2.34 10.93
N GLU A 684 -6.08 -1.73 12.07
CA GLU A 684 -5.08 -1.22 13.03
C GLU A 684 -4.27 -2.36 13.69
N ALA A 685 -4.76 -3.60 13.61
CA ALA A 685 -4.02 -4.78 14.01
C ALA A 685 -2.98 -5.15 12.93
N LEU A 686 -1.76 -5.47 13.35
CA LEU A 686 -0.67 -5.94 12.48
C LEU A 686 -0.90 -7.41 12.08
N GLU A 687 -2.01 -7.67 11.40
CA GLU A 687 -2.44 -9.00 10.97
C GLU A 687 -2.10 -9.25 9.50
N LEU A 688 -1.75 -10.50 9.19
CA LEU A 688 -1.48 -10.98 7.84
C LEU A 688 -2.63 -11.87 7.35
N GLU A 689 -2.91 -11.76 6.06
CA GLU A 689 -3.85 -12.60 5.32
C GLU A 689 -3.11 -13.28 4.17
N VAL A 690 -3.64 -14.41 3.72
CA VAL A 690 -3.10 -15.19 2.62
C VAL A 690 -4.04 -15.07 1.43
N VAL A 691 -3.47 -14.82 0.26
CA VAL A 691 -4.15 -14.80 -1.03
C VAL A 691 -3.81 -16.10 -1.77
N ASP A 692 -4.82 -16.91 -2.08
CA ASP A 692 -4.66 -18.15 -2.86
C ASP A 692 -4.81 -17.86 -4.36
N THR A 693 -3.71 -17.86 -5.09
CA THR A 693 -3.68 -17.53 -6.53
C THR A 693 -4.35 -18.59 -7.40
N TRP A 694 -4.51 -19.82 -6.89
CA TRP A 694 -5.20 -20.90 -7.60
C TRP A 694 -6.72 -20.86 -7.43
N GLN A 695 -7.21 -20.01 -6.53
CA GLN A 695 -8.64 -19.78 -6.29
C GLN A 695 -9.05 -18.36 -6.65
N ALA A 696 -8.58 -17.84 -7.79
CA ALA A 696 -8.90 -16.49 -8.27
C ALA A 696 -8.66 -15.40 -7.21
N ASP A 697 -7.49 -15.45 -6.57
CA ASP A 697 -7.02 -14.51 -5.55
C ASP A 697 -7.94 -14.43 -4.32
N ALA A 698 -8.51 -15.56 -3.90
CA ALA A 698 -9.33 -15.63 -2.69
C ALA A 698 -8.50 -15.32 -1.43
N VAL A 699 -8.97 -14.35 -0.63
CA VAL A 699 -8.34 -13.92 0.62
C VAL A 699 -8.81 -14.81 1.78
N ARG A 700 -7.86 -15.33 2.57
CA ARG A 700 -8.08 -16.22 3.70
C ARG A 700 -7.25 -15.81 4.91
N ASP A 701 -7.74 -16.14 6.10
CA ASP A 701 -6.96 -16.02 7.33
C ASP A 701 -5.84 -17.08 7.34
N THR A 702 -4.65 -16.69 7.77
CA THR A 702 -3.47 -17.56 7.96
C THR A 702 -3.78 -18.82 8.79
N ARG A 703 -4.78 -18.76 9.68
CA ARG A 703 -5.22 -19.91 10.52
C ARG A 703 -5.85 -21.05 9.73
N THR A 704 -6.20 -20.84 8.47
CA THR A 704 -6.87 -21.84 7.62
C THR A 704 -5.91 -22.66 6.75
N LEU A 705 -4.60 -22.40 6.84
CA LEU A 705 -3.55 -23.14 6.12
C LEU A 705 -3.34 -24.54 6.71
N SER A 706 -2.98 -25.50 5.85
CA SER A 706 -2.53 -26.82 6.29
C SER A 706 -1.14 -26.77 6.94
N GLY A 707 -0.74 -27.84 7.65
CA GLY A 707 0.54 -27.89 8.38
C GLY A 707 1.77 -27.62 7.52
N GLY A 708 1.83 -28.17 6.30
CA GLY A 708 2.93 -27.92 5.36
C GLY A 708 2.91 -26.52 4.76
N GLU A 709 1.73 -25.97 4.49
CA GLU A 709 1.57 -24.61 3.93
C GLU A 709 1.93 -23.54 4.97
N SER A 710 1.54 -23.75 6.23
CA SER A 710 1.93 -22.90 7.36
C SER A 710 3.45 -22.91 7.57
N PHE A 711 4.11 -24.04 7.34
CA PHE A 711 5.57 -24.15 7.44
C PHE A 711 6.26 -23.32 6.34
N LEU A 712 5.84 -23.43 5.09
CA LEU A 712 6.40 -22.64 3.99
C LEU A 712 6.20 -21.14 4.16
N VAL A 713 5.01 -20.72 4.61
CA VAL A 713 4.71 -19.33 4.92
C VAL A 713 5.62 -18.80 6.04
N SER A 714 5.81 -19.59 7.10
CA SER A 714 6.69 -19.23 8.21
C SER A 714 8.17 -19.17 7.78
N LEU A 715 8.61 -20.10 6.93
CA LEU A 715 9.96 -20.13 6.38
C LEU A 715 10.23 -18.90 5.51
N ALA A 716 9.34 -18.57 4.57
CA ALA A 716 9.48 -17.37 3.74
C ALA A 716 9.49 -16.08 4.56
N LEU A 717 8.68 -16.02 5.63
CA LEU A 717 8.66 -14.89 6.55
C LEU A 717 9.99 -14.76 7.33
N ALA A 718 10.53 -15.88 7.82
CA ALA A 718 11.81 -15.90 8.54
C ALA A 718 12.98 -15.47 7.63
N LEU A 719 12.95 -15.89 6.37
CA LEU A 719 13.94 -15.49 5.36
C LEU A 719 13.83 -14.00 5.02
N ALA A 720 12.63 -13.51 4.80
CA ALA A 720 12.37 -12.09 4.56
C ALA A 720 12.77 -11.21 5.75
N LEU A 721 12.53 -11.68 6.98
CA LEU A 721 12.99 -11.00 8.19
C LEU A 721 14.51 -10.90 8.24
N SER A 722 15.23 -11.97 7.87
CA SER A 722 16.70 -11.96 7.76
C SER A 722 17.18 -10.94 6.72
N ASP A 723 16.46 -10.79 5.60
CA ASP A 723 16.79 -9.80 4.56
C ASP A 723 16.50 -8.35 5.01
N LEU A 724 15.41 -8.12 5.73
CA LEU A 724 14.96 -6.80 6.17
C LEU A 724 15.91 -6.13 7.19
N VAL A 725 16.51 -6.92 8.10
CA VAL A 725 17.28 -6.40 9.25
C VAL A 725 18.77 -6.11 8.89
N SER A 726 19.18 -6.38 7.64
CA SER A 726 20.56 -6.28 7.13
C SER A 726 21.26 -4.92 7.33
N HIS A 727 20.52 -3.81 7.51
CA HIS A 727 21.09 -2.46 7.62
C HIS A 727 21.51 -2.00 9.03
N LYS A 728 21.04 -2.63 10.12
CA LYS A 728 21.40 -2.23 11.51
C LYS A 728 22.01 -3.36 12.33
N THR A 729 21.58 -4.60 12.11
CA THR A 729 22.06 -5.79 12.82
C THR A 729 21.92 -6.95 11.85
N ARG A 730 23.02 -7.38 11.22
CA ARG A 730 22.99 -8.50 10.29
C ARG A 730 22.67 -9.79 11.05
N ILE A 731 21.60 -10.48 10.64
CA ILE A 731 21.29 -11.83 11.10
C ILE A 731 21.89 -12.78 10.06
N ASP A 732 23.14 -13.19 10.30
CA ASP A 732 23.92 -14.05 9.39
C ASP A 732 23.69 -15.55 9.65
N SER A 733 22.92 -15.91 10.70
CA SER A 733 22.62 -17.29 11.04
C SER A 733 21.11 -17.54 11.26
N LEU A 734 20.61 -18.64 10.69
CA LEU A 734 19.23 -19.09 10.84
C LEU A 734 19.22 -20.57 11.24
N PHE A 735 18.53 -20.92 12.33
CA PHE A 735 18.34 -22.30 12.75
C PHE A 735 16.88 -22.71 12.58
N LEU A 736 16.64 -23.77 11.82
CA LEU A 736 15.32 -24.35 11.56
C LEU A 736 15.22 -25.68 12.32
N ASP A 737 14.29 -25.76 13.27
CA ASP A 737 14.11 -26.95 14.12
C ASP A 737 12.78 -27.63 13.81
N GLU A 738 12.85 -28.73 13.06
CA GLU A 738 11.72 -29.59 12.67
C GLU A 738 10.56 -28.88 11.92
N GLY A 739 9.87 -29.62 11.05
CA GLY A 739 8.78 -29.10 10.21
C GLY A 739 8.81 -29.57 8.76
N PHE A 740 9.99 -30.01 8.30
CA PHE A 740 10.18 -30.68 7.01
C PHE A 740 9.43 -32.01 6.88
N GLY A 741 9.09 -32.66 8.00
CA GLY A 741 8.33 -33.91 8.01
C GLY A 741 6.82 -33.75 7.71
N THR A 742 6.31 -32.51 7.66
CA THR A 742 4.92 -32.22 7.26
C THR A 742 4.78 -31.88 5.78
N LEU A 743 5.90 -31.80 5.07
CA LEU A 743 5.95 -31.56 3.64
C LEU A 743 5.92 -32.89 2.88
N ASP A 744 5.24 -32.89 1.75
CA ASP A 744 5.38 -33.95 0.76
C ASP A 744 6.76 -33.89 0.09
N SER A 745 7.15 -34.97 -0.60
CA SER A 745 8.50 -35.11 -1.17
C SER A 745 8.85 -34.01 -2.20
N GLU A 746 7.88 -33.55 -2.99
CA GLU A 746 8.10 -32.55 -4.05
C GLU A 746 8.29 -31.15 -3.45
N THR A 747 7.47 -30.80 -2.46
CA THR A 747 7.60 -29.54 -1.71
C THR A 747 8.89 -29.50 -0.88
N LEU A 748 9.32 -30.64 -0.32
CA LEU A 748 10.58 -30.76 0.42
C LEU A 748 11.81 -30.48 -0.45
N ASP A 749 11.86 -31.03 -1.67
CA ASP A 749 12.96 -30.78 -2.61
C ASP A 749 13.03 -29.29 -2.99
N THR A 750 11.88 -28.66 -3.25
CA THR A 750 11.82 -27.24 -3.61
C THR A 750 12.27 -26.34 -2.45
N ALA A 751 11.89 -26.69 -1.21
CA ALA A 751 12.35 -25.98 -0.03
C ALA A 751 13.87 -26.13 0.17
N LEU A 752 14.44 -27.31 -0.09
CA LEU A 752 15.89 -27.56 -0.01
C LEU A 752 16.68 -26.76 -1.05
N ASP A 753 16.23 -26.73 -2.30
CA ASP A 753 16.89 -25.96 -3.36
C ASP A 753 16.89 -24.45 -3.03
N ALA A 754 15.82 -23.94 -2.40
CA ALA A 754 15.76 -22.56 -1.93
C ALA A 754 16.73 -22.28 -0.77
N LEU A 755 16.91 -23.22 0.16
CA LEU A 755 17.91 -23.11 1.24
C LEU A 755 19.34 -23.12 0.70
N ASP A 756 19.64 -23.91 -0.33
CA ASP A 756 20.95 -23.94 -0.98
C ASP A 756 21.28 -22.59 -1.66
N ALA A 757 20.29 -21.99 -2.34
CA ALA A 757 20.44 -20.65 -2.93
C ALA A 757 20.75 -19.56 -1.88
N LEU A 758 20.23 -19.72 -0.66
CA LEU A 758 20.49 -18.81 0.45
C LEU A 758 21.85 -19.06 1.12
N ASN A 759 22.29 -20.31 1.22
CA ASN A 759 23.65 -20.62 1.68
C ASN A 759 24.70 -20.00 0.73
N ALA A 760 24.44 -20.01 -0.59
CA ALA A 760 25.27 -19.34 -1.58
C ALA A 760 25.35 -17.81 -1.41
N SER A 761 24.38 -17.19 -0.70
CA SER A 761 24.40 -15.75 -0.38
C SER A 761 25.30 -15.39 0.83
N GLY A 762 25.96 -16.38 1.45
CA GLY A 762 26.88 -16.18 2.56
C GLY A 762 26.24 -16.28 3.96
N LYS A 763 25.00 -16.76 4.06
CA LYS A 763 24.28 -16.96 5.33
C LYS A 763 24.46 -18.39 5.84
N ILE A 764 24.65 -18.55 7.15
CA ILE A 764 24.78 -19.85 7.80
C ILE A 764 23.39 -20.37 8.16
N ILE A 765 22.92 -21.41 7.47
CA ILE A 765 21.64 -22.05 7.77
C ILE A 765 21.90 -23.39 8.47
N GLY A 766 21.43 -23.53 9.70
CA GLY A 766 21.43 -24.78 10.46
C GLY A 766 20.04 -25.41 10.40
N VAL A 767 19.97 -26.71 10.10
CA VAL A 767 18.70 -27.44 10.01
C VAL A 767 18.75 -28.66 10.91
N ILE A 768 17.72 -28.83 11.75
CA ILE A 768 17.52 -30.00 12.60
C ILE A 768 16.32 -30.76 12.04
N SER A 769 16.54 -32.01 11.62
CA SER A 769 15.48 -32.85 11.10
C SER A 769 15.77 -34.33 11.25
N HIS A 770 14.70 -35.10 11.43
CA HIS A 770 14.71 -36.57 11.37
C HIS A 770 14.40 -37.14 9.98
N VAL A 771 14.07 -36.30 8.98
CA VAL A 771 13.68 -36.73 7.63
C VAL A 771 14.88 -37.30 6.87
N GLU A 772 14.75 -38.54 6.39
CA GLU A 772 15.87 -39.23 5.74
C GLU A 772 16.29 -38.59 4.41
N ALA A 773 15.35 -38.04 3.65
CA ALA A 773 15.61 -37.37 2.38
C ALA A 773 16.57 -36.16 2.49
N MET A 774 16.67 -35.53 3.66
CA MET A 774 17.61 -34.42 3.89
C MET A 774 19.06 -34.88 4.11
N LYS A 775 19.27 -36.14 4.51
CA LYS A 775 20.61 -36.71 4.77
C LYS A 775 21.46 -36.78 3.51
N ASP A 776 20.85 -36.90 2.34
CA ASP A 776 21.55 -37.04 1.06
C ASP A 776 21.87 -35.68 0.42
N ARG A 777 21.12 -34.63 0.75
CA ARG A 777 21.27 -33.28 0.19
C ARG A 777 22.25 -32.39 0.96
N ILE A 778 22.35 -32.53 2.29
CA ILE A 778 23.25 -31.72 3.12
C ILE A 778 24.49 -32.54 3.53
N PRO A 779 25.67 -32.31 2.94
CA PRO A 779 26.86 -33.15 3.18
C PRO A 779 27.50 -32.93 4.56
N VAL A 780 27.41 -31.72 5.12
CA VAL A 780 27.97 -31.36 6.42
C VAL A 780 26.94 -31.66 7.51
N GLN A 781 27.22 -32.64 8.37
CA GLN A 781 26.23 -33.15 9.34
C GLN A 781 26.81 -33.25 10.75
N ILE A 782 26.01 -32.86 11.74
CA ILE A 782 26.28 -33.12 13.16
C ILE A 782 25.39 -34.29 13.59
N LYS A 783 25.96 -35.50 13.60
CA LYS A 783 25.22 -36.73 13.92
C LYS A 783 25.16 -36.96 15.43
N VAL A 784 23.95 -36.94 15.99
CA VAL A 784 23.69 -37.30 17.39
C VAL A 784 23.38 -38.79 17.50
N LYS A 785 24.16 -39.53 18.28
CA LYS A 785 23.93 -40.97 18.56
C LYS A 785 23.43 -41.14 19.99
N LYS A 786 22.31 -41.82 20.16
CA LYS A 786 21.82 -42.24 21.48
C LYS A 786 22.70 -43.38 22.02
N ILE A 787 23.12 -43.31 23.27
CA ILE A 787 23.87 -44.39 23.92
C ILE A 787 22.86 -45.29 24.64
N ASN A 788 22.86 -46.58 24.31
CA ASN A 788 21.83 -47.55 24.68
C ASN A 788 21.38 -47.47 26.15
N GLY A 789 20.11 -47.11 26.36
CA GLY A 789 19.37 -47.32 27.62
C GLY A 789 19.63 -46.36 28.79
N LEU A 790 20.57 -45.41 28.68
CA LEU A 790 21.02 -44.59 29.82
C LEU A 790 20.50 -43.14 29.80
N GLY A 791 19.71 -42.74 28.80
CA GLY A 791 19.19 -41.36 28.69
C GLY A 791 20.20 -40.32 28.20
N TYR A 792 21.44 -40.72 27.87
CA TYR A 792 22.47 -39.82 27.34
C TYR A 792 22.63 -39.97 25.82
N SER A 793 22.89 -38.85 25.16
CA SER A 793 23.22 -38.78 23.73
C SER A 793 24.64 -38.24 23.54
N ARG A 794 25.32 -38.63 22.45
CA ARG A 794 26.70 -38.26 22.17
C ARG A 794 26.89 -37.81 20.72
N LEU A 795 27.70 -36.78 20.54
CA LEU A 795 28.20 -36.28 19.26
C LEU A 795 29.50 -36.98 18.84
N ASP A 796 29.95 -36.73 17.62
CA ASP A 796 31.19 -37.32 17.12
C ASP A 796 32.41 -36.89 17.95
N LYS A 797 33.43 -37.75 18.03
CA LYS A 797 34.60 -37.52 18.90
C LYS A 797 35.36 -36.24 18.57
N ALA A 798 35.31 -35.78 17.32
CA ALA A 798 35.94 -34.54 16.86
C ALA A 798 35.37 -33.27 17.52
N PHE A 799 34.19 -33.36 18.14
CA PHE A 799 33.53 -32.23 18.82
C PHE A 799 33.64 -32.30 20.35
N ALA A 800 34.37 -33.30 20.89
CA ALA A 800 34.63 -33.37 22.32
C ALA A 800 35.69 -32.33 22.69
N VAL A 801 35.35 -31.42 23.60
CA VAL A 801 36.31 -30.48 24.20
C VAL A 801 37.14 -31.26 25.22
N GLU A 802 38.47 -31.14 25.13
CA GLU A 802 39.42 -31.77 26.09
C GLU A 802 39.30 -31.20 27.50
#